data_AF-P19826-F1
#
_entry.id   AF-P19826-F1
#
_cell.length_a   1.000
_cell.length_b   1.000
_cell.length_c   1.000
_cell.angle_alpha   90.00
_cell.angle_beta   90.00
_cell.angle_gamma   90.00
#
_symmetry.space_group_name_H-M   'P 1'
#
loop_
_entity.id
_entity.type
_entity.pdbx_description
1 polymer ?
#
loop_
_entity_poly.entity_id
_entity_poly.type
_entity_poly.pdbx_seq_one_letter_code
_entity_poly.pdbx_strand_id
1 'polypeptide(L)'
;MPVFHTKTIENILEPVAQQLHYVLAMAEKNATSVDEVRHLGTSMPNLDRFASRSALALSRASSRRSIPEYITPDTVRHVVNDDDCPVCQLMMPRGKDGCVSRLVILHEEANDGNAMPDLTGPVGMVSRAVGNLIQVGYDTCDHSDDRILQQDMPPALQRVEGSSKLLEESSYSLKHDPYSVPARKKLIDGARGILQGTSALLLCFDESEVRKIIRVCRKANDYVAVSEVIESMADLQQFVKDISPVLHDVTNDVNLRQQELTHQVHREILIRCMDSIKVIAPILICSMKTSIELGTPHPRQGHAEAIANRNFMSQRMTEEMNEIIRVLQLTTYDEDEWDADNVTVMRKALSAAKSLLTAALDWLADPHARSGAVGEKAIRRICEYADRISARALPEDAQSIKRSIFEITSFTDELCNLRNNGQPDRENLAAQTARRLKDLVGSQNSSGLMGDALQNAQRHGGANPAHTAAGRLEQALRWLDNPGLDDGGLGLQALRLLTADARKLADRLNPQDRNRLLGLCSDIDRLAAQLADLERRGLGNSPEAHQIRNQLKNALRDLGDFMRRVLTDRVVDDFADITTPLKQFVEAVHADPYDPNREQNFVDKSQRLTDHSQSMTTTARLVASCGPSKSKKTVEAILDTAEKVEQLTPQLVNAGRVRLHNPGSEQHFENIHKQYADALHRLRSHVDDAIDTGEFVRASETAMRRYTNHCEGAINGADAHGLVNNSSQIARLGNRVLMTAQNEADNSEEPSFVSRVRNAADQLHNAIPPMVNNAKQIAQNPHDQYAAQNWRGTNDHLLNSVRAVGDAITGVPMSNGRHSSYQESISRASPYNPPPPSSQVIRSVNASPPTAPIIHNKMIIREDIPAPPRPPPPVELSPPPRPPPPPEYDEEEETRAFWERYPLPQASHQPMLAAAHNLHNELKQWSSQENDIVAAAKRMAILMARLSQLVRGEGGTKKDLINCSKAIADSSEEVTRLAVQLARLCTDIKMRTALLQVSERIPTIATQLKVLSTVKATMLGSANVIGPYGQPVEGSEEDDEAMQQLVHNAQNLMQSVKDVVRAAEAASIKIRTNSGLRLRWLRKPMWSNF
;
A
#
# COMPACT_ATOMS: atom_id res chain seq x y z
N MET A 1 -4.99 14.57 -19.36
CA MET A 1 -5.22 15.23 -18.06
C MET A 1 -4.63 14.39 -16.93
N PRO A 2 -3.54 14.81 -16.28
CA PRO A 2 -3.10 14.12 -15.07
C PRO A 2 -4.20 14.13 -13.99
N VAL A 3 -4.24 13.00 -13.29
CA VAL A 3 -5.07 12.75 -12.12
C VAL A 3 -4.84 13.88 -11.11
N PHE A 4 -5.90 14.52 -10.62
CA PHE A 4 -5.75 15.71 -9.77
C PHE A 4 -5.08 15.32 -8.45
N HIS A 5 -3.81 15.71 -8.32
CA HIS A 5 -2.96 15.31 -7.21
C HIS A 5 -3.21 16.13 -5.93
N THR A 6 -3.86 17.29 -6.07
CA THR A 6 -4.19 18.18 -4.95
C THR A 6 -5.68 18.41 -4.76
N LYS A 7 -6.10 18.37 -3.49
CA LYS A 7 -7.43 18.77 -3.02
C LYS A 7 -7.76 20.20 -3.41
N THR A 8 -6.77 21.09 -3.50
CA THR A 8 -6.97 22.48 -3.94
C THR A 8 -7.48 22.55 -5.37
N ILE A 9 -6.94 21.73 -6.29
CA ILE A 9 -7.42 21.64 -7.67
C ILE A 9 -8.84 21.06 -7.71
N GLU A 10 -9.08 19.98 -6.97
CA GLU A 10 -10.40 19.36 -6.85
C GLU A 10 -11.45 20.35 -6.31
N ASN A 11 -11.12 21.06 -5.22
CA ASN A 11 -11.95 22.08 -4.57
C ASN A 11 -12.10 23.38 -5.36
N ILE A 12 -11.30 23.64 -6.40
CA ILE A 12 -11.50 24.78 -7.30
C ILE A 12 -12.42 24.36 -8.45
N LEU A 13 -12.18 23.19 -9.03
CA LEU A 13 -12.99 22.66 -10.14
C LEU A 13 -14.43 22.34 -9.70
N GLU A 14 -14.62 21.83 -8.48
CA GLU A 14 -15.92 21.39 -8.00
C GLU A 14 -16.91 22.56 -7.76
N PRO A 15 -16.57 23.66 -7.07
CA PRO A 15 -17.44 24.83 -6.93
C PRO A 15 -17.66 25.59 -8.23
N VAL A 16 -16.67 25.63 -9.13
CA VAL A 16 -16.86 26.19 -10.48
C VAL A 16 -17.88 25.34 -11.25
N ALA A 17 -17.80 24.01 -11.14
CA ALA A 17 -18.80 23.10 -11.69
C ALA A 17 -20.17 23.22 -11.00
N GLN A 18 -20.24 23.49 -9.68
CA GLN A 18 -21.48 23.64 -8.91
C GLN A 18 -22.17 25.01 -9.12
N GLN A 19 -21.42 26.11 -9.18
CA GLN A 19 -21.98 27.46 -9.42
C GLN A 19 -22.60 27.56 -10.81
N LEU A 20 -21.96 26.94 -11.81
CA LEU A 20 -22.52 26.83 -13.15
C LEU A 20 -23.80 25.95 -13.17
N HIS A 21 -23.89 24.95 -12.28
CA HIS A 21 -25.02 24.00 -12.21
C HIS A 21 -26.27 24.67 -11.67
N TYR A 22 -26.10 25.46 -10.60
CA TYR A 22 -27.19 26.24 -10.00
C TYR A 22 -27.91 27.11 -11.04
N VAL A 23 -27.19 27.63 -12.02
CA VAL A 23 -27.79 28.57 -12.97
C VAL A 23 -28.36 27.91 -14.23
N LEU A 24 -27.84 26.76 -14.65
CA LEU A 24 -28.52 25.92 -15.64
C LEU A 24 -29.87 25.38 -15.11
N ALA A 25 -29.94 25.01 -13.83
CA ALA A 25 -31.18 24.64 -13.18
C ALA A 25 -32.19 25.82 -13.08
N MET A 26 -31.70 27.07 -12.96
CA MET A 26 -32.56 28.26 -13.05
C MET A 26 -33.09 28.50 -14.48
N ALA A 27 -32.32 28.15 -15.52
CA ALA A 27 -32.76 28.26 -16.91
C ALA A 27 -33.87 27.26 -17.25
N GLU A 28 -33.83 26.03 -16.70
CA GLU A 28 -34.92 25.05 -16.83
C GLU A 28 -36.22 25.52 -16.17
N LYS A 29 -36.15 26.11 -14.96
CA LYS A 29 -37.34 26.70 -14.31
C LYS A 29 -37.96 27.83 -15.12
N ASN A 30 -37.16 28.58 -15.87
CA ASN A 30 -37.65 29.63 -16.76
C ASN A 30 -38.20 29.09 -18.10
N ALA A 31 -37.75 27.92 -18.56
CA ALA A 31 -38.28 27.27 -19.76
C ALA A 31 -39.60 26.51 -19.49
N THR A 32 -39.77 25.91 -18.31
CA THR A 32 -40.99 25.19 -17.92
C THR A 32 -42.10 26.09 -17.38
N SER A 33 -41.84 27.38 -17.13
CA SER A 33 -42.83 28.34 -16.59
C SER A 33 -43.60 29.13 -17.66
N VAL A 34 -43.46 28.79 -18.94
CA VAL A 34 -44.22 29.44 -20.02
C VAL A 34 -45.66 28.90 -20.14
N ASP A 35 -46.00 27.76 -19.52
CA ASP A 35 -47.34 27.17 -19.59
C ASP A 35 -48.20 27.26 -18.30
N GLU A 36 -47.69 27.78 -17.17
CA GLU A 36 -48.40 27.66 -15.87
C GLU A 36 -48.52 28.94 -14.99
N VAL A 37 -48.43 30.15 -15.54
CA VAL A 37 -48.69 31.37 -14.73
C VAL A 37 -49.61 32.38 -15.43
N ARG A 38 -50.90 32.03 -15.53
CA ARG A 38 -51.99 32.99 -15.36
C ARG A 38 -52.53 32.79 -13.94
N HIS A 39 -52.44 33.84 -13.12
CA HIS A 39 -52.80 33.92 -11.68
C HIS A 39 -51.63 33.65 -10.70
N LEU A 40 -50.87 34.70 -10.39
CA LEU A 40 -50.85 35.33 -9.06
C LEU A 40 -49.82 36.48 -9.07
N GLY A 41 -50.28 37.66 -8.67
CA GLY A 41 -49.49 38.88 -8.61
C GLY A 41 -48.64 38.99 -7.35
N THR A 42 -47.55 39.76 -7.51
CA THR A 42 -46.89 40.60 -6.51
C THR A 42 -46.39 39.95 -5.20
N SER A 43 -45.09 39.64 -5.16
CA SER A 43 -44.13 40.18 -4.17
C SER A 43 -42.74 39.54 -4.34
N MET A 44 -41.71 40.37 -4.53
CA MET A 44 -40.29 39.98 -4.44
C MET A 44 -39.61 40.87 -3.39
N PRO A 45 -38.70 40.32 -2.57
CA PRO A 45 -37.63 41.12 -2.00
C PRO A 45 -36.22 40.58 -2.35
N ASN A 46 -35.42 41.46 -2.96
CA ASN A 46 -33.97 41.66 -2.89
C ASN A 46 -33.01 40.46 -2.90
N LEU A 47 -32.42 40.22 -4.08
CA LEU A 47 -31.26 39.36 -4.35
C LEU A 47 -29.98 40.22 -4.49
N ASP A 48 -29.44 40.74 -3.39
CA ASP A 48 -28.21 41.56 -3.41
C ASP A 48 -27.18 41.16 -2.32
N ARG A 49 -27.24 39.92 -1.81
CA ARG A 49 -26.37 39.48 -0.68
C ARG A 49 -25.47 38.27 -0.90
N PHE A 50 -25.42 37.68 -2.10
CA PHE A 50 -24.63 36.46 -2.33
C PHE A 50 -23.37 36.63 -3.21
N ALA A 51 -23.17 37.77 -3.87
CA ALA A 51 -22.04 37.98 -4.79
C ALA A 51 -20.71 38.38 -4.11
N SER A 52 -20.72 38.74 -2.83
CA SER A 52 -19.54 39.36 -2.15
C SER A 52 -18.78 38.44 -1.18
N ARG A 53 -19.08 37.14 -1.13
CA ARG A 53 -18.37 36.17 -0.24
C ARG A 53 -17.44 35.18 -0.93
N SER A 54 -17.35 35.18 -2.27
CA SER A 54 -16.52 34.20 -3.02
C SER A 54 -15.10 34.69 -3.35
N ALA A 55 -14.78 35.98 -3.17
CA ALA A 55 -13.51 36.56 -3.62
C ALA A 55 -12.54 36.93 -2.46
N LEU A 56 -12.93 36.72 -1.20
CA LEU A 56 -12.15 37.11 -0.01
C LEU A 56 -11.51 35.94 0.76
N ALA A 57 -11.65 34.71 0.27
CA ALA A 57 -11.12 33.52 0.94
C ALA A 57 -9.65 33.21 0.59
N LEU A 58 -9.01 33.98 -0.30
CA LEU A 58 -7.65 33.70 -0.81
C LEU A 58 -6.51 34.47 -0.11
N SER A 59 -6.75 35.23 0.98
CA SER A 59 -5.64 35.98 1.62
C SER A 59 -5.52 35.95 3.14
N ARG A 60 -6.29 35.12 3.87
CA ARG A 60 -6.13 35.00 5.33
C ARG A 60 -6.44 33.60 5.86
N ALA A 61 -5.45 32.71 5.81
CA ALA A 61 -5.38 31.54 6.68
C ALA A 61 -3.98 31.40 7.27
N SER A 62 -3.51 32.47 7.93
CA SER A 62 -2.39 32.40 8.86
C SER A 62 -2.96 32.33 10.27
N SER A 63 -2.47 31.38 11.07
CA SER A 63 -2.53 31.32 12.55
C SER A 63 -3.64 30.45 13.20
N ARG A 64 -3.13 29.36 13.83
CA ARG A 64 -3.55 28.72 15.10
C ARG A 64 -4.70 27.69 15.10
N ARG A 65 -4.31 26.41 15.02
CA ARG A 65 -4.44 25.31 16.02
C ARG A 65 -4.17 23.98 15.30
N SER A 66 -2.95 23.44 15.33
CA SER A 66 -2.40 22.48 16.29
C SER A 66 -3.06 21.07 16.29
N ILE A 67 -2.32 20.12 15.69
CA ILE A 67 -2.13 18.69 16.05
C ILE A 67 -3.37 17.75 15.94
N PRO A 68 -3.31 16.63 15.18
CA PRO A 68 -4.14 15.47 15.51
C PRO A 68 -3.48 14.75 16.69
N GLU A 69 -3.95 15.06 17.90
CA GLU A 69 -3.62 14.29 19.09
C GLU A 69 -4.13 12.85 18.92
N TYR A 70 -3.29 11.94 19.39
CA TYR A 70 -3.57 10.54 19.68
C TYR A 70 -5.06 10.25 19.91
N ILE A 71 -5.59 9.27 19.17
CA ILE A 71 -6.83 8.59 19.54
C ILE A 71 -6.55 7.89 20.87
N THR A 72 -6.86 8.56 21.97
CA THR A 72 -6.95 7.96 23.29
C THR A 72 -8.28 7.20 23.40
N PRO A 73 -8.37 6.08 24.15
CA PRO A 73 -9.52 5.18 24.10
C PRO A 73 -10.78 5.64 24.85
N ASP A 74 -10.85 6.90 25.32
CA ASP A 74 -11.84 7.30 26.33
C ASP A 74 -13.01 8.19 25.83
N THR A 75 -13.19 8.35 24.52
CA THR A 75 -14.34 9.11 23.95
C THR A 75 -15.57 8.26 23.58
N VAL A 76 -15.72 7.06 24.13
CA VAL A 76 -16.91 6.20 23.90
C VAL A 76 -18.05 6.54 24.86
N ARG A 77 -18.60 7.77 24.79
CA ARG A 77 -19.92 8.10 25.36
C ARG A 77 -20.77 9.13 24.61
N HIS A 78 -20.34 9.63 23.45
CA HIS A 78 -21.20 10.49 22.64
C HIS A 78 -21.64 9.78 21.36
N VAL A 79 -22.95 9.52 21.28
CA VAL A 79 -23.67 9.25 20.03
C VAL A 79 -23.44 10.48 19.16
N VAL A 80 -22.51 10.36 18.21
CA VAL A 80 -22.30 11.38 17.18
C VAL A 80 -23.49 11.24 16.23
N ASN A 81 -24.41 12.21 16.29
CA ASN A 81 -25.45 12.37 15.28
C ASN A 81 -24.78 12.53 13.91
N ASP A 82 -25.42 12.03 12.85
CA ASP A 82 -24.88 12.01 11.48
C ASP A 82 -24.34 13.37 10.99
N ASP A 83 -24.81 14.48 11.60
CA ASP A 83 -24.42 15.85 11.28
C ASP A 83 -23.04 16.29 11.79
N ASP A 84 -22.42 15.64 12.79
CA ASP A 84 -21.19 16.12 13.43
C ASP A 84 -19.90 15.37 13.04
N CYS A 85 -19.99 14.42 12.10
CA CYS A 85 -18.81 13.72 11.59
C CYS A 85 -18.20 14.49 10.38
N PRO A 86 -16.92 14.92 10.42
CA PRO A 86 -16.27 15.64 9.32
C PRO A 86 -16.26 14.86 7.99
N VAL A 87 -16.23 13.52 8.07
CA VAL A 87 -16.32 12.62 6.92
C VAL A 87 -17.75 12.57 6.37
N CYS A 88 -18.78 12.56 7.23
CA CYS A 88 -20.18 12.62 6.78
C CYS A 88 -20.56 13.99 6.18
N GLN A 89 -20.00 15.10 6.69
CA GLN A 89 -20.23 16.44 6.14
C GLN A 89 -19.60 16.62 4.75
N LEU A 90 -18.48 15.94 4.47
CA LEU A 90 -17.87 15.88 3.14
C LEU A 90 -18.68 15.01 2.16
N MET A 91 -19.58 14.16 2.66
CA MET A 91 -20.31 13.13 1.90
C MET A 91 -21.79 13.44 1.67
N MET A 92 -22.29 14.64 1.99
CA MET A 92 -23.66 15.01 1.61
C MET A 92 -23.74 15.40 0.12
N PRO A 93 -24.68 14.84 -0.65
CA PRO A 93 -24.72 15.00 -2.11
C PRO A 93 -25.09 16.43 -2.50
N ARG A 94 -24.12 17.17 -3.03
CA ARG A 94 -24.35 18.49 -3.62
C ARG A 94 -24.41 18.39 -5.14
N GLY A 95 -25.64 18.31 -5.67
CA GLY A 95 -25.98 18.61 -7.08
C GLY A 95 -25.78 17.46 -8.06
N LYS A 96 -26.86 17.05 -8.74
CA LYS A 96 -26.92 15.82 -9.55
C LYS A 96 -26.27 15.89 -10.94
N ASP A 97 -25.72 17.01 -11.42
CA ASP A 97 -25.06 17.07 -12.75
C ASP A 97 -23.92 18.09 -12.83
N GLY A 98 -22.72 17.68 -13.27
CA GLY A 98 -21.65 18.61 -13.61
C GLY A 98 -21.94 19.37 -14.91
N CYS A 99 -21.64 20.67 -15.00
CA CYS A 99 -22.07 21.54 -16.11
C CYS A 99 -21.64 21.11 -17.50
N VAL A 100 -20.37 20.71 -17.64
CA VAL A 100 -19.85 20.22 -18.93
C VAL A 100 -20.50 18.89 -19.29
N SER A 101 -20.73 18.01 -18.31
CA SER A 101 -21.45 16.75 -18.54
C SER A 101 -22.87 17.01 -19.07
N ARG A 102 -23.57 18.03 -18.57
CA ARG A 102 -24.90 18.41 -19.06
C ARG A 102 -24.85 19.00 -20.47
N LEU A 103 -23.86 19.84 -20.80
CA LEU A 103 -23.68 20.34 -22.17
C LEU A 103 -23.43 19.20 -23.17
N VAL A 104 -22.64 18.20 -22.79
CA VAL A 104 -22.40 17.00 -23.61
C VAL A 104 -23.66 16.15 -23.76
N ILE A 105 -24.44 16.01 -22.68
CA ILE A 105 -25.75 15.32 -22.73
C ILE A 105 -26.72 16.06 -23.64
N LEU A 106 -26.83 17.38 -23.53
CA LEU A 106 -27.69 18.20 -24.39
C LEU A 106 -27.27 18.14 -25.87
N HIS A 107 -25.96 18.10 -26.14
CA HIS A 107 -25.46 17.85 -27.48
C HIS A 107 -25.96 16.52 -28.05
N GLU A 108 -25.91 15.46 -27.25
CA GLU A 108 -26.36 14.12 -27.66
C GLU A 108 -27.87 14.06 -27.83
N GLU A 109 -28.64 14.61 -26.88
CA GLU A 109 -30.11 14.70 -26.95
C GLU A 109 -30.58 15.49 -28.17
N ALA A 110 -29.85 16.54 -28.55
CA ALA A 110 -30.13 17.26 -29.78
C ALA A 110 -29.75 16.46 -31.03
N ASN A 111 -28.75 15.59 -30.94
CA ASN A 111 -28.39 14.67 -32.02
C ASN A 111 -29.49 13.64 -32.28
N ASP A 112 -30.25 13.27 -31.25
CA ASP A 112 -31.48 12.44 -31.34
C ASP A 112 -32.70 13.20 -31.93
N GLY A 113 -32.51 14.46 -32.34
CA GLY A 113 -33.55 15.26 -33.00
C GLY A 113 -34.30 16.22 -32.07
N ASN A 114 -33.88 16.38 -30.82
CA ASN A 114 -34.47 17.39 -29.92
C ASN A 114 -33.92 18.80 -30.21
N ALA A 115 -34.75 19.82 -29.98
CA ALA A 115 -34.32 21.22 -30.09
C ALA A 115 -33.34 21.57 -28.94
N MET A 116 -32.24 22.26 -29.27
CA MET A 116 -31.32 22.76 -28.25
C MET A 116 -31.97 23.90 -27.44
N PRO A 117 -31.91 23.89 -26.09
CA PRO A 117 -32.42 25.01 -25.27
C PRO A 117 -31.57 26.28 -25.41
N ASP A 118 -32.10 27.45 -25.02
CA ASP A 118 -31.33 28.71 -25.00
C ASP A 118 -30.20 28.63 -23.96
N LEU A 119 -28.96 28.60 -24.44
CA LEU A 119 -27.74 28.48 -23.62
C LEU A 119 -27.13 29.84 -23.26
N THR A 120 -27.73 30.98 -23.64
CA THR A 120 -27.09 32.31 -23.49
C THR A 120 -26.83 32.70 -22.04
N GLY A 121 -27.77 32.42 -21.14
CA GLY A 121 -27.58 32.63 -19.70
C GLY A 121 -26.43 31.76 -19.14
N PRO A 122 -26.52 30.42 -19.24
CA PRO A 122 -25.48 29.47 -18.84
C PRO A 122 -24.07 29.82 -19.33
N VAL A 123 -23.91 29.99 -20.65
CA VAL A 123 -22.61 30.27 -21.28
C VAL A 123 -22.09 31.64 -20.87
N GLY A 124 -22.95 32.66 -20.74
CA GLY A 124 -22.54 33.99 -20.29
C GLY A 124 -21.99 34.05 -18.86
N MET A 125 -22.20 33.02 -18.03
CA MET A 125 -21.52 32.91 -16.73
C MET A 125 -20.23 32.13 -16.83
N VAL A 126 -20.17 31.09 -17.67
CA VAL A 126 -18.91 30.40 -17.98
C VAL A 126 -17.89 31.44 -18.46
N SER A 127 -18.27 32.31 -19.39
CA SER A 127 -17.39 33.38 -19.87
C SER A 127 -16.96 34.37 -18.79
N ARG A 128 -17.85 34.71 -17.84
CA ARG A 128 -17.48 35.59 -16.71
C ARG A 128 -16.50 34.90 -15.74
N ALA A 129 -16.73 33.63 -15.43
CA ALA A 129 -15.83 32.85 -14.60
C ALA A 129 -14.46 32.65 -15.27
N VAL A 130 -14.46 32.34 -16.57
CA VAL A 130 -13.25 32.24 -17.40
C VAL A 130 -12.53 33.57 -17.47
N GLY A 131 -13.22 34.70 -17.65
CA GLY A 131 -12.61 36.03 -17.66
C GLY A 131 -11.86 36.33 -16.35
N ASN A 132 -12.45 36.01 -15.20
CA ASN A 132 -11.77 36.15 -13.92
C ASN A 132 -10.56 35.20 -13.79
N LEU A 133 -10.70 33.94 -14.23
CA LEU A 133 -9.61 32.96 -14.20
C LEU A 133 -8.44 33.40 -15.09
N ILE A 134 -8.72 33.96 -16.27
CA ILE A 134 -7.72 34.47 -17.20
C ILE A 134 -6.97 35.65 -16.58
N GLN A 135 -7.71 36.60 -15.99
CA GLN A 135 -7.11 37.75 -15.33
C GLN A 135 -6.16 37.31 -14.21
N VAL A 136 -6.63 36.44 -13.30
CA VAL A 136 -5.81 35.93 -12.19
C VAL A 136 -4.62 35.11 -12.71
N GLY A 137 -4.80 34.36 -13.79
CA GLY A 137 -3.73 33.57 -14.41
C GLY A 137 -2.61 34.43 -14.97
N TYR A 138 -2.92 35.45 -15.77
CA TYR A 138 -1.91 36.38 -16.29
C TYR A 138 -1.27 37.20 -15.16
N ASP A 139 -2.06 37.68 -14.19
CA ASP A 139 -1.52 38.38 -13.03
C ASP A 139 -0.53 37.48 -12.25
N THR A 140 -0.84 36.20 -12.06
CA THR A 140 0.05 35.25 -11.38
C THR A 140 1.34 35.01 -12.18
N CYS A 141 1.22 34.90 -13.50
CA CYS A 141 2.34 34.71 -14.42
C CYS A 141 3.29 35.92 -14.41
N ASP A 142 2.76 37.13 -14.52
CA ASP A 142 3.53 38.37 -14.62
C ASP A 142 4.28 38.72 -13.32
N HIS A 143 3.75 38.30 -12.17
CA HIS A 143 4.37 38.53 -10.85
C HIS A 143 5.21 37.35 -10.35
N SER A 144 5.33 36.26 -11.11
CA SER A 144 6.10 35.08 -10.71
C SER A 144 7.55 35.16 -11.18
N ASP A 145 8.49 34.75 -10.33
CA ASP A 145 9.92 34.55 -10.71
C ASP A 145 10.16 33.21 -11.43
N ASP A 146 9.15 32.35 -11.57
CA ASP A 146 9.27 31.05 -12.21
C ASP A 146 9.16 31.18 -13.74
N ARG A 147 10.33 31.14 -14.42
CA ARG A 147 10.42 31.18 -15.88
C ARG A 147 9.68 30.05 -16.59
N ILE A 148 9.57 28.88 -15.97
CA ILE A 148 8.83 27.74 -16.56
C ILE A 148 7.34 28.05 -16.51
N LEU A 149 6.85 28.58 -15.39
CA LEU A 149 5.45 29.02 -15.28
C LEU A 149 5.13 30.12 -16.30
N GLN A 150 6.03 31.09 -16.47
CA GLN A 150 5.88 32.18 -17.45
C GLN A 150 5.80 31.69 -18.90
N GLN A 151 6.39 30.52 -19.18
CA GLN A 151 6.35 29.89 -20.49
C GLN A 151 5.11 29.00 -20.68
N ASP A 152 4.75 28.21 -19.67
CA ASP A 152 3.78 27.12 -19.82
C ASP A 152 2.33 27.55 -19.51
N MET A 153 2.14 28.57 -18.66
CA MET A 153 0.79 29.05 -18.28
C MET A 153 0.06 29.81 -19.41
N PRO A 154 0.69 30.71 -20.20
CA PRO A 154 -0.01 31.46 -21.24
C PRO A 154 -0.70 30.59 -22.31
N PRO A 155 -0.10 29.51 -22.85
CA PRO A 155 -0.78 28.60 -23.76
C PRO A 155 -2.05 27.97 -23.17
N ALA A 156 -2.03 27.62 -21.87
CA ALA A 156 -3.21 27.08 -21.19
C ALA A 156 -4.33 28.14 -21.06
N LEU A 157 -3.98 29.37 -20.69
CA LEU A 157 -4.92 30.49 -20.60
C LEU A 157 -5.56 30.82 -21.95
N GLN A 158 -4.76 30.90 -23.01
CA GLN A 158 -5.23 31.14 -24.39
C GLN A 158 -6.19 30.05 -24.86
N ARG A 159 -5.93 28.79 -24.51
CA ARG A 159 -6.84 27.67 -24.81
C ARG A 159 -8.18 27.83 -24.10
N VAL A 160 -8.20 28.20 -22.81
CA VAL A 160 -9.45 28.46 -22.08
C VAL A 160 -10.21 29.63 -22.70
N GLU A 161 -9.51 30.73 -23.05
CA GLU A 161 -10.12 31.91 -23.67
C GLU A 161 -10.76 31.59 -25.02
N GLY A 162 -10.02 30.93 -25.91
CA GLY A 162 -10.52 30.52 -27.22
C GLY A 162 -11.73 29.59 -27.12
N SER A 163 -11.72 28.70 -26.13
CA SER A 163 -12.82 27.77 -25.87
C SER A 163 -14.08 28.47 -25.35
N SER A 164 -13.92 29.51 -24.53
CA SER A 164 -15.04 30.34 -24.06
C SER A 164 -15.70 31.08 -25.21
N LYS A 165 -14.92 31.64 -26.15
CA LYS A 165 -15.44 32.31 -27.35
C LYS A 165 -16.22 31.33 -28.24
N LEU A 166 -15.72 30.10 -28.40
CA LEU A 166 -16.44 29.05 -29.13
C LEU A 166 -17.80 28.72 -28.49
N LEU A 167 -17.87 28.67 -27.16
CA LEU A 167 -19.14 28.47 -26.44
C LEU A 167 -20.12 29.63 -26.67
N GLU A 168 -19.65 30.88 -26.64
CA GLU A 168 -20.50 32.06 -26.90
C GLU A 168 -21.06 32.07 -28.32
N GLU A 169 -20.19 31.84 -29.32
CA GLU A 169 -20.61 31.76 -30.72
C GLU A 169 -21.61 30.62 -30.95
N SER A 170 -21.36 29.47 -30.33
CA SER A 170 -22.25 28.31 -30.38
C SER A 170 -23.61 28.64 -29.78
N SER A 171 -23.62 29.23 -28.58
CA SER A 171 -24.83 29.63 -27.85
C SER A 171 -25.67 30.63 -28.64
N TYR A 172 -25.04 31.64 -29.24
CA TYR A 172 -25.72 32.61 -30.10
C TYR A 172 -26.32 31.94 -31.35
N SER A 173 -25.57 31.03 -31.98
CA SER A 173 -26.03 30.31 -33.17
C SER A 173 -27.20 29.37 -32.86
N LEU A 174 -27.15 28.65 -31.73
CA LEU A 174 -28.20 27.73 -31.27
C LEU A 174 -29.48 28.46 -30.84
N LYS A 175 -29.36 29.71 -30.37
CA LYS A 175 -30.52 30.55 -30.08
C LYS A 175 -31.32 30.91 -31.33
N HIS A 176 -30.64 31.12 -32.46
CA HIS A 176 -31.30 31.42 -33.75
C HIS A 176 -31.77 30.15 -34.47
N ASP A 177 -30.98 29.10 -34.42
CA ASP A 177 -31.29 27.80 -35.00
C ASP A 177 -31.00 26.67 -34.00
N PRO A 178 -32.02 26.22 -33.23
CA PRO A 178 -31.89 25.14 -32.25
C PRO A 178 -31.44 23.79 -32.82
N TYR A 179 -31.47 23.61 -34.15
CA TYR A 179 -31.08 22.37 -34.83
C TYR A 179 -29.73 22.48 -35.56
N SER A 180 -29.02 23.60 -35.39
CA SER A 180 -27.77 23.89 -36.12
C SER A 180 -26.63 22.92 -35.77
N VAL A 181 -26.34 21.99 -36.67
CA VAL A 181 -25.22 21.01 -36.52
C VAL A 181 -23.85 21.69 -36.36
N PRO A 182 -23.46 22.71 -37.15
CA PRO A 182 -22.19 23.41 -36.95
C PRO A 182 -22.08 24.07 -35.58
N ALA A 183 -23.18 24.65 -35.08
CA ALA A 183 -23.20 25.25 -33.76
C ALA A 183 -23.07 24.20 -32.65
N ARG A 184 -23.72 23.05 -32.79
CA ARG A 184 -23.55 21.91 -31.86
C ARG A 184 -22.12 21.38 -31.81
N LYS A 185 -21.42 21.35 -32.96
CA LYS A 185 -20.00 20.97 -33.01
C LYS A 185 -19.13 21.95 -32.22
N LYS A 186 -19.31 23.26 -32.45
CA LYS A 186 -18.65 24.32 -31.66
C LYS A 186 -18.92 24.20 -30.16
N LEU A 187 -20.14 23.78 -29.76
CA LEU A 187 -20.49 23.59 -28.35
C LEU A 187 -19.60 22.55 -27.68
N ILE A 188 -19.43 21.37 -28.31
CA ILE A 188 -18.57 20.31 -27.79
C ILE A 188 -17.11 20.71 -27.81
N ASP A 189 -16.64 21.32 -28.90
CA ASP A 189 -15.25 21.76 -29.03
C ASP A 189 -14.89 22.79 -27.95
N GLY A 190 -15.77 23.77 -27.71
CA GLY A 190 -15.63 24.74 -26.62
C GLY A 190 -15.68 24.09 -25.24
N ALA A 191 -16.61 23.16 -25.00
CA ALA A 191 -16.72 22.46 -23.72
C ALA A 191 -15.47 21.61 -23.40
N ARG A 192 -14.94 20.90 -24.40
CA ARG A 192 -13.69 20.13 -24.32
C ARG A 192 -12.50 21.04 -24.03
N GLY A 193 -12.36 22.12 -24.79
CA GLY A 193 -11.24 23.03 -24.65
C GLY A 193 -11.20 23.78 -23.32
N ILE A 194 -12.37 24.08 -22.71
CA ILE A 194 -12.43 24.59 -21.33
C ILE A 194 -11.88 23.56 -20.34
N LEU A 195 -12.37 22.31 -20.38
CA LEU A 195 -11.89 21.27 -19.47
C LEU A 195 -10.38 21.09 -19.59
N GLN A 196 -9.89 20.87 -20.81
CA GLN A 196 -8.45 20.66 -21.09
C GLN A 196 -7.61 21.88 -20.69
N GLY A 197 -8.06 23.08 -21.03
CA GLY A 197 -7.36 24.32 -20.71
C GLY A 197 -7.29 24.56 -19.21
N THR A 198 -8.39 24.37 -18.47
CA THR A 198 -8.40 24.54 -17.00
C THR A 198 -7.55 23.48 -16.31
N SER A 199 -7.57 22.22 -16.77
CA SER A 199 -6.68 21.18 -16.24
C SER A 199 -5.22 21.55 -16.46
N ALA A 200 -4.83 21.89 -17.70
CA ALA A 200 -3.46 22.32 -18.01
C ALA A 200 -3.02 23.50 -17.14
N LEU A 201 -3.89 24.50 -16.98
CA LEU A 201 -3.63 25.67 -16.14
C LEU A 201 -3.34 25.29 -14.67
N LEU A 202 -4.19 24.46 -14.09
CA LEU A 202 -4.06 24.04 -12.69
C LEU A 202 -2.80 23.18 -12.46
N LEU A 203 -2.36 22.45 -13.48
CA LEU A 203 -1.13 21.66 -13.42
C LEU A 203 0.11 22.52 -13.53
N CYS A 204 0.16 23.45 -14.48
CA CYS A 204 1.28 24.38 -14.56
C CYS A 204 1.45 25.15 -13.24
N PHE A 205 0.33 25.55 -12.62
CA PHE A 205 0.35 26.17 -11.30
C PHE A 205 0.86 25.21 -10.21
N ASP A 206 0.32 24.00 -10.11
CA ASP A 206 0.74 22.99 -9.12
C ASP A 206 2.23 22.64 -9.24
N GLU A 207 2.72 22.42 -10.47
CA GLU A 207 4.12 22.17 -10.73
C GLU A 207 5.01 23.34 -10.31
N SER A 208 4.53 24.59 -10.44
CA SER A 208 5.27 25.76 -9.96
C SER A 208 5.38 25.81 -8.44
N GLU A 209 4.32 25.43 -7.72
CA GLU A 209 4.32 25.30 -6.26
C GLU A 209 5.27 24.19 -5.83
N VAL A 210 5.22 23.02 -6.48
CA VAL A 210 6.15 21.91 -6.24
C VAL A 210 7.60 22.34 -6.49
N ARG A 211 7.88 23.10 -7.56
CA ARG A 211 9.23 23.64 -7.84
C ARG A 211 9.72 24.61 -6.77
N LYS A 212 8.84 25.34 -6.07
CA LYS A 212 9.23 26.19 -4.93
C LYS A 212 9.71 25.32 -3.77
N ILE A 213 8.94 24.29 -3.40
CA ILE A 213 9.30 23.37 -2.31
C ILE A 213 10.60 22.62 -2.62
N ILE A 214 10.76 22.13 -3.85
CA ILE A 214 11.99 21.44 -4.29
C ILE A 214 13.21 22.35 -4.21
N ARG A 215 13.09 23.65 -4.52
CA ARG A 215 14.20 24.61 -4.38
C ARG A 215 14.67 24.70 -2.92
N VAL A 216 13.76 24.72 -1.96
CA VAL A 216 14.10 24.72 -0.52
C VAL A 216 14.77 23.40 -0.13
N CYS A 217 14.26 22.26 -0.60
CA CYS A 217 14.86 20.95 -0.34
C CYS A 217 16.29 20.83 -0.93
N ARG A 218 16.51 21.33 -2.15
CA ARG A 218 17.84 21.36 -2.78
C ARG A 218 18.80 22.26 -2.01
N LYS A 219 18.35 23.45 -1.59
CA LYS A 219 19.14 24.33 -0.74
C LYS A 219 19.56 23.63 0.56
N ALA A 220 18.67 22.86 1.19
CA ALA A 220 19.03 22.06 2.37
C ALA A 220 20.10 21.02 2.05
N ASN A 221 19.99 20.31 0.91
CA ASN A 221 21.01 19.37 0.45
C ASN A 221 22.37 20.04 0.20
N ASP A 222 22.39 21.24 -0.37
CA ASP A 222 23.62 22.01 -0.60
C ASP A 222 24.33 22.31 0.71
N TYR A 223 23.60 22.71 1.76
CA TYR A 223 24.17 22.84 3.10
C TYR A 223 24.69 21.51 3.63
N VAL A 224 23.88 20.43 3.58
CA VAL A 224 24.28 19.11 4.08
C VAL A 224 25.58 18.63 3.41
N ALA A 225 25.79 18.90 2.12
CA ALA A 225 27.02 18.54 1.42
C ALA A 225 28.28 19.21 2.01
N VAL A 226 28.16 20.42 2.56
CA VAL A 226 29.28 21.15 3.21
C VAL A 226 29.63 20.57 4.58
N SER A 227 28.76 19.73 5.18
CA SER A 227 29.03 19.13 6.50
C SER A 227 30.34 18.34 6.58
N GLU A 228 30.84 17.81 5.46
CA GLU A 228 32.05 17.01 5.42
C GLU A 228 33.36 17.80 5.52
N VAL A 229 33.33 19.10 5.16
CA VAL A 229 34.53 19.97 5.08
C VAL A 229 34.67 20.93 6.26
N ILE A 230 33.71 20.92 7.20
CA ILE A 230 33.74 21.78 8.39
C ILE A 230 34.71 21.19 9.41
N GLU A 231 35.76 21.97 9.74
CA GLU A 231 36.86 21.55 10.62
C GLU A 231 36.99 22.40 11.90
N SER A 232 36.22 23.50 12.03
CA SER A 232 36.30 24.40 13.19
C SER A 232 34.96 24.56 13.91
N MET A 233 35.02 24.82 15.22
CA MET A 233 33.80 25.05 16.03
C MET A 233 33.06 26.32 15.61
N ALA A 234 33.80 27.35 15.14
CA ALA A 234 33.21 28.59 14.67
C ALA A 234 32.41 28.37 13.38
N ASP A 235 32.97 27.59 12.44
CA ASP A 235 32.30 27.24 11.18
C ASP A 235 31.10 26.32 11.44
N LEU A 236 31.19 25.41 12.41
CA LEU A 236 30.04 24.60 12.84
C LEU A 236 28.91 25.48 13.40
N GLN A 237 29.22 26.48 14.22
CA GLN A 237 28.21 27.41 14.74
C GLN A 237 27.53 28.19 13.62
N GLN A 238 28.30 28.62 12.61
CA GLN A 238 27.75 29.31 11.46
C GLN A 238 26.87 28.38 10.61
N PHE A 239 27.35 27.16 10.34
CA PHE A 239 26.57 26.13 9.66
C PHE A 239 25.23 25.86 10.33
N VAL A 240 25.19 25.72 11.66
CA VAL A 240 23.95 25.50 12.40
C VAL A 240 22.99 26.69 12.27
N LYS A 241 23.49 27.93 12.29
CA LYS A 241 22.68 29.14 12.08
C LYS A 241 22.08 29.18 10.68
N ASP A 242 22.81 28.70 9.68
CA ASP A 242 22.38 28.76 8.28
C ASP A 242 21.43 27.63 7.90
N ILE A 243 21.69 26.40 8.37
CA ILE A 243 20.88 25.23 7.99
C ILE A 243 19.56 25.15 8.76
N SER A 244 19.51 25.58 10.04
CA SER A 244 18.32 25.40 10.88
C SER A 244 17.06 26.07 10.32
N PRO A 245 17.10 27.33 9.82
CA PRO A 245 15.96 27.95 9.16
C PRO A 245 15.53 27.20 7.91
N VAL A 246 16.48 26.74 7.09
CA VAL A 246 16.18 26.02 5.84
C VAL A 246 15.48 24.69 6.13
N LEU A 247 15.88 23.95 7.17
CA LEU A 247 15.20 22.71 7.57
C LEU A 247 13.80 22.94 8.12
N HIS A 248 13.60 24.05 8.83
CA HIS A 248 12.27 24.47 9.28
C HIS A 248 11.37 24.77 8.07
N ASP A 249 11.88 25.48 7.07
CA ASP A 249 11.14 25.79 5.84
C ASP A 249 10.80 24.50 5.08
N VAL A 250 11.76 23.58 4.88
CA VAL A 250 11.47 22.25 4.28
C VAL A 250 10.36 21.53 5.04
N THR A 251 10.45 21.48 6.38
CA THR A 251 9.48 20.76 7.20
C THR A 251 8.08 21.36 7.10
N ASN A 252 7.97 22.69 7.07
CA ASN A 252 6.69 23.37 6.97
C ASN A 252 6.07 23.24 5.58
N ASP A 253 6.85 23.49 4.53
CA ASP A 253 6.38 23.46 3.15
C ASP A 253 5.91 22.05 2.76
N VAL A 254 6.67 21.02 3.13
CA VAL A 254 6.30 19.62 2.89
C VAL A 254 5.08 19.22 3.72
N ASN A 255 4.96 19.72 4.96
CA ASN A 255 3.80 19.43 5.80
C ASN A 255 2.51 20.10 5.31
N LEU A 256 2.59 21.30 4.73
CA LEU A 256 1.46 21.93 4.06
C LEU A 256 1.08 21.13 2.81
N ARG A 257 2.08 20.78 1.99
CA ARG A 257 1.86 20.03 0.76
C ARG A 257 1.22 18.68 0.99
N GLN A 258 1.68 17.88 1.95
CA GLN A 258 1.09 16.56 2.20
C GLN A 258 -0.40 16.64 2.58
N GLN A 259 -0.87 17.73 3.20
CA GLN A 259 -2.29 17.86 3.55
C GLN A 259 -3.17 18.07 2.32
N GLU A 260 -2.59 18.72 1.30
CA GLU A 260 -3.24 18.97 0.02
C GLU A 260 -3.25 17.73 -0.88
N LEU A 261 -2.33 16.78 -0.71
CA LEU A 261 -2.27 15.62 -1.58
C LEU A 261 -3.52 14.73 -1.46
N THR A 262 -3.98 14.21 -2.60
CA THR A 262 -5.08 13.26 -2.67
C THR A 262 -4.60 11.81 -2.47
N HIS A 263 -3.37 11.48 -2.87
CA HIS A 263 -2.83 10.13 -2.73
C HIS A 263 -2.24 9.90 -1.32
N GLN A 264 -2.92 9.07 -0.53
CA GLN A 264 -2.53 8.78 0.85
C GLN A 264 -1.11 8.21 1.00
N VAL A 265 -0.68 7.34 0.08
CA VAL A 265 0.67 6.73 0.12
C VAL A 265 1.75 7.80 0.02
N HIS A 266 1.58 8.78 -0.87
CA HIS A 266 2.55 9.87 -1.01
C HIS A 266 2.62 10.70 0.28
N ARG A 267 1.46 10.93 0.94
CA ARG A 267 1.41 11.63 2.24
C ARG A 267 2.18 10.87 3.30
N GLU A 268 1.98 9.56 3.42
CA GLU A 268 2.68 8.71 4.38
C GLU A 268 4.19 8.74 4.17
N ILE A 269 4.67 8.67 2.92
CA ILE A 269 6.10 8.75 2.61
C ILE A 269 6.66 10.13 3.00
N LEU A 270 5.98 11.23 2.65
CA LEU A 270 6.42 12.58 3.00
C LEU A 270 6.50 12.78 4.52
N ILE A 271 5.49 12.32 5.27
CA ILE A 271 5.48 12.38 6.74
C ILE A 271 6.68 11.60 7.31
N ARG A 272 6.91 10.36 6.83
CA ARG A 272 8.05 9.53 7.25
C ARG A 272 9.39 10.25 7.01
N CYS A 273 9.58 10.83 5.82
CA CYS A 273 10.83 11.52 5.49
C CYS A 273 11.06 12.74 6.40
N MET A 274 10.02 13.55 6.63
CA MET A 274 10.11 14.72 7.52
C MET A 274 10.47 14.31 8.96
N ASP A 275 9.86 13.25 9.48
CA ASP A 275 10.16 12.77 10.83
C ASP A 275 11.59 12.19 10.91
N SER A 276 12.05 11.49 9.87
CA SER A 276 13.46 11.09 9.75
C SER A 276 14.40 12.30 9.80
N ILE A 277 14.13 13.37 9.04
CA ILE A 277 14.98 14.58 9.00
C ILE A 277 15.06 15.25 10.38
N LYS A 278 13.93 15.38 11.09
CA LYS A 278 13.91 15.95 12.45
C LYS A 278 14.77 15.18 13.45
N VAL A 279 14.87 13.86 13.28
CA VAL A 279 15.72 13.02 14.14
C VAL A 279 17.19 13.06 13.69
N ILE A 280 17.47 13.08 12.39
CA ILE A 280 18.85 13.06 11.86
C ILE A 280 19.59 14.37 12.12
N ALA A 281 18.93 15.53 11.97
CA ALA A 281 19.61 16.83 12.03
C ALA A 281 20.37 17.09 13.34
N PRO A 282 19.80 16.88 14.55
CA PRO A 282 20.54 17.04 15.81
C PRO A 282 21.71 16.07 15.95
N ILE A 283 21.56 14.84 15.43
CA ILE A 283 22.60 13.79 15.51
C ILE A 283 23.75 14.10 14.56
N LEU A 284 23.47 14.64 13.37
CA LEU A 284 24.48 15.13 12.45
C LEU A 284 25.30 16.25 13.09
N ILE A 285 24.65 17.26 13.67
CA ILE A 285 25.33 18.37 14.36
C ILE A 285 26.22 17.84 15.50
N CYS A 286 25.72 16.91 16.30
CA CYS A 286 26.50 16.27 17.35
C CYS A 286 27.71 15.49 16.79
N SER A 287 27.53 14.75 15.70
CA SER A 287 28.61 13.99 15.05
C SER A 287 29.69 14.92 14.49
N MET A 288 29.30 16.05 13.89
CA MET A 288 30.22 17.08 13.41
C MET A 288 31.02 17.68 14.57
N LYS A 289 30.33 18.08 15.65
CA LYS A 289 30.97 18.60 16.87
C LYS A 289 32.03 17.64 17.40
N THR A 290 31.67 16.37 17.57
CA THR A 290 32.59 15.35 18.08
C THR A 290 33.75 15.10 17.12
N SER A 291 33.53 15.08 15.79
CA SER A 291 34.64 14.97 14.84
C SER A 291 35.64 16.13 14.95
N ILE A 292 35.15 17.37 15.11
CA ILE A 292 36.00 18.56 15.22
C ILE A 292 36.80 18.56 16.53
N GLU A 293 36.14 18.27 17.65
CA GLU A 293 36.77 18.20 18.98
C GLU A 293 37.87 17.13 19.07
N LEU A 294 37.70 16.03 18.34
CA LEU A 294 38.70 14.95 18.29
C LEU A 294 39.80 15.20 17.26
N GLY A 295 39.56 16.03 16.26
CA GLY A 295 40.55 16.37 15.23
C GLY A 295 41.55 17.46 15.64
N THR A 296 41.18 18.33 16.60
CA THR A 296 41.96 19.53 16.95
C THR A 296 42.59 19.47 18.35
N PRO A 297 43.84 19.94 18.54
CA PRO A 297 44.81 20.37 17.50
C PRO A 297 45.50 19.21 16.77
N HIS A 298 45.38 17.98 17.30
CA HIS A 298 45.90 16.77 16.67
C HIS A 298 44.84 15.67 16.80
N PRO A 299 44.68 14.78 15.80
CA PRO A 299 43.72 13.68 15.86
C PRO A 299 43.91 12.80 17.09
N ARG A 300 42.87 12.69 17.91
CA ARG A 300 42.79 11.76 19.04
C ARG A 300 42.27 10.39 18.58
N GLN A 301 42.43 9.36 19.41
CA GLN A 301 41.75 8.08 19.19
C GLN A 301 40.23 8.28 19.08
N GLY A 302 39.59 7.63 18.11
CA GLY A 302 38.17 7.82 17.81
C GLY A 302 37.89 8.87 16.72
N HIS A 303 38.87 9.64 16.26
CA HIS A 303 38.63 10.69 15.26
C HIS A 303 38.08 10.14 13.93
N ALA A 304 38.66 9.04 13.43
CA ALA A 304 38.21 8.42 12.18
C ALA A 304 36.77 7.88 12.28
N GLU A 305 36.43 7.29 13.43
CA GLU A 305 35.11 6.77 13.75
C GLU A 305 34.07 7.88 13.85
N ALA A 306 34.42 9.03 14.46
CA ALA A 306 33.56 10.19 14.51
C ALA A 306 33.28 10.77 13.12
N ILE A 307 34.29 10.81 12.23
CA ILE A 307 34.12 11.19 10.82
C ILE A 307 33.19 10.20 10.10
N ALA A 308 33.35 8.89 10.33
CA ALA A 308 32.47 7.89 9.74
C ALA A 308 31.01 8.08 10.16
N ASN A 309 30.76 8.37 11.46
CA ASN A 309 29.43 8.67 11.96
C ASN A 309 28.83 9.93 11.32
N ARG A 310 29.62 11.01 11.21
CA ARG A 310 29.20 12.25 10.55
C ARG A 310 28.81 12.01 9.10
N ASN A 311 29.66 11.33 8.32
CA ASN A 311 29.41 11.09 6.90
C ASN A 311 28.17 10.21 6.70
N PHE A 312 27.95 9.21 7.56
CA PHE A 312 26.74 8.39 7.53
C PHE A 312 25.47 9.21 7.79
N MET A 313 25.48 10.11 8.79
CA MET A 313 24.32 10.95 9.08
C MET A 313 24.05 11.97 7.96
N SER A 314 25.11 12.53 7.37
CA SER A 314 25.01 13.42 6.20
C SER A 314 24.37 12.69 5.01
N GLN A 315 24.86 11.49 4.68
CA GLN A 315 24.29 10.66 3.63
C GLN A 315 22.80 10.36 3.85
N ARG A 316 22.43 9.92 5.05
CA ARG A 316 21.03 9.59 5.35
C ARG A 316 20.13 10.80 5.24
N MET A 317 20.60 11.99 5.64
CA MET A 317 19.84 13.23 5.48
C MET A 317 19.61 13.56 4.01
N THR A 318 20.63 13.41 3.16
CA THR A 318 20.52 13.59 1.71
C THR A 318 19.56 12.60 1.05
N GLU A 319 19.58 11.34 1.46
CA GLU A 319 18.68 10.30 0.95
C GLU A 319 17.21 10.62 1.25
N GLU A 320 16.91 11.03 2.49
CA GLU A 320 15.54 11.41 2.87
C GLU A 320 15.08 12.69 2.15
N MET A 321 15.98 13.66 1.95
CA MET A 321 15.66 14.87 1.19
C MET A 321 15.39 14.56 -0.29
N ASN A 322 16.17 13.66 -0.89
CA ASN A 322 15.95 13.22 -2.27
C ASN A 322 14.65 12.42 -2.43
N GLU A 323 14.26 11.65 -1.40
CA GLU A 323 12.97 10.95 -1.42
C GLU A 323 11.79 11.94 -1.33
N ILE A 324 11.90 12.99 -0.52
CA ILE A 324 10.92 14.08 -0.51
C ILE A 324 10.80 14.69 -1.91
N ILE A 325 11.92 15.06 -2.54
CA ILE A 325 11.93 15.64 -3.88
C ILE A 325 11.25 14.69 -4.88
N ARG A 326 11.56 13.38 -4.83
CA ARG A 326 10.92 12.38 -5.70
C ARG A 326 9.41 12.37 -5.53
N VAL A 327 8.93 12.23 -4.29
CA VAL A 327 7.50 12.05 -4.00
C VAL A 327 6.70 13.30 -4.34
N LEU A 328 7.25 14.49 -4.11
CA LEU A 328 6.61 15.76 -4.48
C LEU A 328 6.33 15.90 -5.98
N GLN A 329 7.09 15.21 -6.83
CA GLN A 329 6.96 15.28 -8.29
C GLN A 329 5.99 14.23 -8.85
N LEU A 330 5.45 13.33 -8.03
CA LEU A 330 4.49 12.33 -8.49
C LEU A 330 3.11 12.98 -8.71
N THR A 331 2.48 12.72 -9.84
CA THR A 331 1.15 13.28 -10.20
C THR A 331 0.08 12.21 -10.43
N THR A 332 0.46 10.93 -10.43
CA THR A 332 -0.43 9.78 -10.65
C THR A 332 -0.31 8.80 -9.49
N TYR A 333 -1.25 7.86 -9.39
CA TYR A 333 -1.14 6.77 -8.42
C TYR A 333 0.11 5.97 -8.79
N ASP A 334 1.15 6.03 -7.96
CA ASP A 334 2.30 5.13 -8.06
C ASP A 334 1.91 3.71 -7.59
N GLU A 335 0.65 3.27 -7.70
CA GLU A 335 0.21 1.92 -7.31
C GLU A 335 0.64 0.83 -8.30
N ASP A 336 1.21 1.22 -9.44
CA ASP A 336 2.12 0.35 -10.19
C ASP A 336 3.33 -0.07 -9.32
N GLU A 337 3.54 0.52 -8.12
CA GLU A 337 4.35 -0.01 -7.02
C GLU A 337 4.13 -1.50 -6.78
N TRP A 338 2.94 -2.05 -7.05
CA TRP A 338 2.56 -3.36 -6.51
C TRP A 338 2.55 -4.49 -7.51
N ASP A 339 2.22 -4.24 -8.78
CA ASP A 339 2.38 -5.22 -9.86
C ASP A 339 3.72 -5.08 -10.59
N ALA A 340 4.48 -3.98 -10.42
CA ALA A 340 5.77 -3.77 -11.09
C ALA A 340 6.89 -3.30 -10.13
N ASP A 341 7.05 -3.96 -8.98
CA ASP A 341 8.06 -3.66 -7.93
C ASP A 341 9.48 -3.46 -8.50
N ASN A 342 9.81 -4.17 -9.58
CA ASN A 342 11.05 -3.97 -10.31
C ASN A 342 11.12 -2.58 -10.95
N VAL A 343 10.09 -2.16 -11.67
CA VAL A 343 10.00 -0.85 -12.33
C VAL A 343 10.04 0.27 -11.31
N THR A 344 9.34 0.19 -10.18
CA THR A 344 9.33 1.32 -9.22
C THR A 344 10.66 1.48 -8.51
N VAL A 345 11.27 0.37 -8.06
CA VAL A 345 12.63 0.43 -7.51
C VAL A 345 13.61 0.95 -8.56
N MET A 346 13.46 0.53 -9.82
CA MET A 346 14.25 1.05 -10.92
C MET A 346 14.02 2.56 -11.14
N ARG A 347 12.77 3.03 -11.06
CA ARG A 347 12.41 4.46 -11.23
C ARG A 347 12.98 5.32 -10.10
N LYS A 348 12.92 4.83 -8.86
CA LYS A 348 13.49 5.50 -7.68
C LYS A 348 15.01 5.58 -7.77
N ALA A 349 15.66 4.47 -8.12
CA ALA A 349 17.09 4.44 -8.37
C ALA A 349 17.49 5.38 -9.54
N LEU A 350 16.70 5.43 -10.62
CA LEU A 350 16.95 6.31 -11.76
C LEU A 350 16.80 7.79 -11.37
N SER A 351 15.77 8.15 -10.59
CA SER A 351 15.58 9.52 -10.12
C SER A 351 16.74 9.97 -9.22
N ALA A 352 17.17 9.10 -8.30
CA ALA A 352 18.33 9.37 -7.45
C ALA A 352 19.64 9.47 -8.26
N ALA A 353 19.80 8.65 -9.31
CA ALA A 353 20.94 8.77 -10.22
C ALA A 353 20.90 10.09 -11.00
N LYS A 354 19.73 10.51 -11.48
CA LYS A 354 19.54 11.79 -12.19
C LYS A 354 19.84 12.99 -11.29
N SER A 355 19.45 12.97 -10.02
CA SER A 355 19.73 14.08 -9.10
C SER A 355 21.22 14.26 -8.80
N LEU A 356 22.01 13.19 -8.92
CA LEU A 356 23.47 13.21 -8.72
C LEU A 356 24.26 13.55 -9.98
N LEU A 357 23.65 13.49 -11.17
CA LEU A 357 24.35 13.57 -12.44
C LEU A 357 25.10 14.90 -12.62
N THR A 358 24.51 16.03 -12.20
CA THR A 358 25.16 17.35 -12.34
C THR A 358 26.46 17.41 -11.54
N ALA A 359 26.44 17.02 -10.26
CA ALA A 359 27.63 17.03 -9.41
C ALA A 359 28.74 16.10 -9.95
N ALA A 360 28.36 14.97 -10.52
CA ALA A 360 29.29 14.05 -11.17
C ALA A 360 29.95 14.68 -12.42
N LEU A 361 29.15 15.33 -13.27
CA LEU A 361 29.63 15.98 -14.48
C LEU A 361 30.53 17.19 -14.18
N ASP A 362 30.22 17.98 -13.15
CA ASP A 362 31.03 19.13 -12.75
C ASP A 362 32.44 18.70 -12.28
N TRP A 363 32.54 17.58 -11.55
CA TRP A 363 33.84 17.04 -11.10
C TRP A 363 34.69 16.48 -12.24
N LEU A 364 34.04 15.96 -13.29
CA LEU A 364 34.73 15.51 -14.50
C LEU A 364 35.16 16.70 -15.38
N ALA A 365 34.44 17.83 -15.31
CA ALA A 365 34.78 19.04 -16.05
C ALA A 365 35.96 19.82 -15.44
N ASP A 366 36.21 19.68 -14.14
CA ASP A 366 37.32 20.30 -13.43
C ASP A 366 38.56 19.37 -13.38
N PRO A 367 39.66 19.68 -14.11
CA PRO A 367 40.89 18.88 -14.09
C PRO A 367 41.65 18.92 -12.76
N HIS A 368 41.33 19.86 -11.88
CA HIS A 368 41.97 20.05 -10.58
C HIS A 368 41.12 19.53 -9.43
N ALA A 369 39.94 18.95 -9.71
CA ALA A 369 39.06 18.43 -8.69
C ALA A 369 39.70 17.24 -7.97
N ARG A 370 39.71 17.28 -6.64
CA ARG A 370 40.35 16.25 -5.80
C ARG A 370 39.58 14.94 -5.83
N SER A 371 40.31 13.83 -5.78
CA SER A 371 39.77 12.52 -5.44
C SER A 371 39.13 12.56 -4.04
N GLY A 372 37.99 11.92 -3.87
CA GLY A 372 37.17 11.91 -2.66
C GLY A 372 36.18 13.07 -2.56
N ALA A 373 36.19 14.01 -3.51
CA ALA A 373 35.23 15.12 -3.53
C ALA A 373 33.80 14.65 -3.83
N VAL A 374 32.83 15.54 -3.59
CA VAL A 374 31.39 15.28 -3.74
C VAL A 374 31.04 14.69 -5.12
N GLY A 375 31.67 15.17 -6.19
CA GLY A 375 31.40 14.67 -7.53
C GLY A 375 31.91 13.26 -7.82
N GLU A 376 33.09 12.84 -7.30
CA GLU A 376 33.51 11.44 -7.38
C GLU A 376 32.50 10.53 -6.64
N LYS A 377 32.09 10.94 -5.44
CA LYS A 377 31.08 10.21 -4.65
C LYS A 377 29.75 10.12 -5.40
N ALA A 378 29.37 11.17 -6.13
CA ALA A 378 28.19 11.16 -6.98
C ALA A 378 28.32 10.11 -8.11
N ILE A 379 29.47 9.99 -8.77
CA ILE A 379 29.72 8.95 -9.79
C ILE A 379 29.56 7.55 -9.19
N ARG A 380 30.18 7.28 -8.04
CA ARG A 380 30.11 5.96 -7.39
C ARG A 380 28.67 5.62 -6.97
N ARG A 381 27.93 6.56 -6.41
CA ARG A 381 26.50 6.38 -6.08
C ARG A 381 25.63 6.15 -7.31
N ILE A 382 25.89 6.83 -8.43
CA ILE A 382 25.18 6.56 -9.69
C ILE A 382 25.40 5.11 -10.12
N CYS A 383 26.61 4.58 -9.99
CA CYS A 383 26.92 3.18 -10.30
C CYS A 383 26.17 2.20 -9.37
N GLU A 384 26.06 2.51 -8.08
CA GLU A 384 25.27 1.70 -7.13
C GLU A 384 23.78 1.68 -7.50
N TYR A 385 23.20 2.82 -7.86
CA TYR A 385 21.82 2.89 -8.34
C TYR A 385 21.63 2.14 -9.65
N ALA A 386 22.58 2.22 -10.57
CA ALA A 386 22.56 1.45 -11.81
C ALA A 386 22.62 -0.06 -11.55
N ASP A 387 23.41 -0.52 -10.59
CA ASP A 387 23.47 -1.95 -10.26
C ASP A 387 22.14 -2.45 -9.68
N ARG A 388 21.49 -1.64 -8.83
CA ARG A 388 20.13 -1.90 -8.32
C ARG A 388 19.10 -2.03 -9.44
N ILE A 389 19.24 -1.24 -10.51
CA ILE A 389 18.39 -1.33 -11.70
C ILE A 389 18.70 -2.60 -12.48
N SER A 390 19.99 -2.90 -12.70
CA SER A 390 20.41 -4.10 -13.45
C SER A 390 19.89 -5.40 -12.83
N ALA A 391 19.83 -5.47 -11.50
CA ALA A 391 19.33 -6.64 -10.77
C ALA A 391 17.84 -6.94 -11.03
N ARG A 392 17.10 -5.98 -11.60
CA ARG A 392 15.64 -6.01 -11.81
C ARG A 392 15.24 -5.87 -13.28
N ALA A 393 16.21 -5.59 -14.15
CA ALA A 393 16.00 -5.43 -15.58
C ALA A 393 15.88 -6.78 -16.31
N LEU A 394 15.43 -6.74 -17.56
CA LEU A 394 15.51 -7.89 -18.45
C LEU A 394 16.99 -8.30 -18.66
N PRO A 395 17.28 -9.58 -18.96
CA PRO A 395 18.67 -10.08 -19.00
C PRO A 395 19.63 -9.30 -19.90
N GLU A 396 19.16 -8.86 -21.09
CA GLU A 396 19.97 -8.08 -22.03
C GLU A 396 20.26 -6.66 -21.51
N ASP A 397 19.24 -6.00 -20.95
CA ASP A 397 19.36 -4.68 -20.33
C ASP A 397 20.31 -4.74 -19.12
N ALA A 398 20.17 -5.77 -18.28
CA ALA A 398 21.01 -6.00 -17.11
C ALA A 398 22.50 -6.16 -17.49
N GLN A 399 22.80 -6.93 -18.54
CA GLN A 399 24.18 -7.10 -19.03
C GLN A 399 24.75 -5.80 -19.57
N SER A 400 23.95 -5.01 -20.30
CA SER A 400 24.37 -3.72 -20.86
C SER A 400 24.68 -2.72 -19.75
N ILE A 401 23.81 -2.61 -18.75
CA ILE A 401 24.00 -1.75 -17.58
C ILE A 401 25.25 -2.16 -16.80
N LYS A 402 25.43 -3.46 -16.50
CA LYS A 402 26.61 -3.94 -15.77
C LYS A 402 27.92 -3.66 -16.51
N ARG A 403 27.91 -3.74 -17.84
CA ARG A 403 29.09 -3.41 -18.65
C ARG A 403 29.44 -1.92 -18.55
N SER A 404 28.45 -1.03 -18.62
CA SER A 404 28.67 0.41 -18.40
C SER A 404 29.14 0.74 -16.98
N ILE A 405 28.60 0.07 -15.95
CA ILE A 405 29.08 0.25 -14.56
C ILE A 405 30.56 -0.10 -14.46
N PHE A 406 30.98 -1.22 -15.03
CA PHE A 406 32.38 -1.64 -15.02
C PHE A 406 33.29 -0.62 -15.72
N GLU A 407 32.92 -0.15 -16.92
CA GLU A 407 33.66 0.87 -17.66
C GLU A 407 33.79 2.18 -16.86
N ILE A 408 32.68 2.72 -16.34
CA ILE A 408 32.67 3.97 -15.58
C ILE A 408 33.52 3.83 -14.31
N THR A 409 33.41 2.71 -13.60
CA THR A 409 34.20 2.48 -12.38
C THR A 409 35.69 2.44 -12.71
N SER A 410 36.08 1.70 -13.76
CA SER A 410 37.48 1.63 -14.20
C SER A 410 38.04 3.00 -14.61
N PHE A 411 37.29 3.79 -15.38
CA PHE A 411 37.74 5.12 -15.80
C PHE A 411 37.83 6.09 -14.63
N THR A 412 36.89 6.00 -13.68
CA THR A 412 36.89 6.83 -12.47
C THR A 412 38.09 6.49 -11.60
N ASP A 413 38.40 5.22 -11.39
CA ASP A 413 39.57 4.80 -10.62
C ASP A 413 40.89 5.25 -11.28
N GLU A 414 40.96 5.20 -12.62
CA GLU A 414 42.13 5.69 -13.37
C GLU A 414 42.28 7.22 -13.28
N LEU A 415 41.18 7.98 -13.36
CA LEU A 415 41.17 9.43 -13.10
C LEU A 415 41.62 9.76 -11.67
N CYS A 416 41.08 9.07 -10.66
CA CYS A 416 41.48 9.27 -9.26
C CYS A 416 42.98 8.98 -9.08
N ASN A 417 43.53 7.94 -9.73
CA ASN A 417 44.95 7.65 -9.69
C ASN A 417 45.80 8.76 -10.34
N LEU A 418 45.40 9.28 -11.51
CA LEU A 418 46.10 10.40 -12.17
C LEU A 418 46.11 11.64 -11.27
N ARG A 419 44.93 12.03 -10.76
CA ARG A 419 44.73 13.20 -9.89
C ARG A 419 45.52 13.08 -8.58
N ASN A 420 45.50 11.90 -7.94
CA ASN A 420 46.27 11.65 -6.70
C ASN A 420 47.78 11.71 -6.93
N ASN A 421 48.26 11.31 -8.11
CA ASN A 421 49.68 11.37 -8.46
C ASN A 421 50.12 12.73 -9.01
N GLY A 422 49.23 13.74 -9.02
CA GLY A 422 49.49 15.06 -9.60
C GLY A 422 49.74 15.04 -11.10
N GLN A 423 49.37 13.95 -11.78
CA GLN A 423 49.47 13.84 -13.23
C GLN A 423 48.28 14.57 -13.87
N PRO A 424 48.50 15.33 -14.96
CA PRO A 424 47.42 16.01 -15.64
C PRO A 424 46.42 14.97 -16.18
N ASP A 425 45.14 15.24 -15.96
CA ASP A 425 44.06 14.41 -16.48
C ASP A 425 44.24 14.21 -17.99
N ARG A 426 44.02 12.98 -18.45
CA ARG A 426 43.80 12.76 -19.87
C ARG A 426 42.44 13.36 -20.18
N GLU A 427 42.40 14.53 -20.81
CA GLU A 427 41.17 15.27 -21.16
C GLU A 427 40.14 14.34 -21.86
N ASN A 428 40.65 13.43 -22.71
CA ASN A 428 39.83 12.39 -23.36
C ASN A 428 39.19 11.38 -22.38
N LEU A 429 39.85 11.02 -21.28
CA LEU A 429 39.34 10.06 -20.30
C LEU A 429 38.22 10.67 -19.44
N ALA A 430 38.40 11.92 -18.98
CA ALA A 430 37.35 12.66 -18.26
C ALA A 430 36.12 12.86 -19.15
N ALA A 431 36.33 13.28 -20.41
CA ALA A 431 35.27 13.41 -21.39
C ALA A 431 34.57 12.07 -21.72
N GLN A 432 35.32 10.96 -21.83
CA GLN A 432 34.73 9.63 -22.03
C GLN A 432 33.88 9.19 -20.84
N THR A 433 34.37 9.40 -19.62
CA THR A 433 33.63 9.06 -18.39
C THR A 433 32.33 9.84 -18.30
N ALA A 434 32.38 11.15 -18.58
CA ALA A 434 31.20 12.01 -18.62
C ALA A 434 30.18 11.55 -19.67
N ARG A 435 30.66 11.12 -20.84
CA ARG A 435 29.81 10.60 -21.91
C ARG A 435 29.14 9.28 -21.50
N ARG A 436 29.88 8.36 -20.88
CA ARG A 436 29.31 7.10 -20.36
C ARG A 436 28.32 7.29 -19.23
N LEU A 437 28.55 8.26 -18.34
CA LEU A 437 27.56 8.66 -17.33
C LEU A 437 26.26 9.16 -17.96
N LYS A 438 26.35 10.00 -19.00
CA LYS A 438 25.16 10.48 -19.73
C LYS A 438 24.46 9.35 -20.48
N ASP A 439 25.19 8.42 -21.10
CA ASP A 439 24.62 7.26 -21.78
C ASP A 439 23.90 6.33 -20.78
N LEU A 440 24.46 6.15 -19.58
CA LEU A 440 23.90 5.29 -18.54
C LEU A 440 22.63 5.90 -17.90
N VAL A 441 22.70 7.17 -17.47
CA VAL A 441 21.64 7.86 -16.69
C VAL A 441 20.58 8.52 -17.58
N GLY A 442 20.97 8.96 -18.77
CA GLY A 442 20.16 9.81 -19.61
C GLY A 442 20.41 11.30 -19.35
N SER A 443 19.98 12.12 -20.32
CA SER A 443 20.01 13.59 -20.25
C SER A 443 18.59 14.15 -20.42
N GLN A 444 18.40 15.46 -20.54
CA GLN A 444 17.07 16.00 -20.84
C GLN A 444 16.50 15.48 -22.18
N ASN A 445 17.36 15.08 -23.12
CA ASN A 445 16.96 14.65 -24.46
C ASN A 445 17.14 13.14 -24.71
N SER A 446 17.63 12.37 -23.74
CA SER A 446 17.74 10.91 -23.86
C SER A 446 17.36 10.21 -22.56
N SER A 447 16.63 9.11 -22.67
CA SER A 447 16.25 8.24 -21.55
C SER A 447 17.46 7.60 -20.86
N GLY A 448 18.51 7.29 -21.63
CA GLY A 448 19.69 6.55 -21.17
C GLY A 448 19.38 5.06 -20.94
N LEU A 449 20.43 4.23 -20.80
CA LEU A 449 20.28 2.78 -20.61
C LEU A 449 19.38 2.41 -19.43
N MET A 450 19.50 3.13 -18.32
CA MET A 450 18.65 2.89 -17.15
C MET A 450 17.18 3.26 -17.40
N GLY A 451 16.92 4.33 -18.16
CA GLY A 451 15.57 4.72 -18.57
C GLY A 451 14.97 3.77 -19.60
N ASP A 452 15.79 3.25 -20.53
CA ASP A 452 15.35 2.26 -21.52
C ASP A 452 15.02 0.91 -20.87
N ALA A 453 15.87 0.43 -19.95
CA ALA A 453 15.61 -0.77 -19.17
C ALA A 453 14.31 -0.67 -18.36
N LEU A 454 14.02 0.50 -17.80
CA LEU A 454 12.77 0.79 -17.11
C LEU A 454 11.57 0.69 -18.07
N GLN A 455 11.66 1.32 -19.25
CA GLN A 455 10.60 1.27 -20.26
C GLN A 455 10.38 -0.15 -20.78
N ASN A 456 11.45 -0.90 -21.03
CA ASN A 456 11.39 -2.29 -21.45
C ASN A 456 10.73 -3.16 -20.39
N ALA A 457 11.10 -3.00 -19.12
CA ALA A 457 10.48 -3.69 -18.00
C ALA A 457 8.98 -3.35 -17.88
N GLN A 458 8.57 -2.11 -18.13
CA GLN A 458 7.15 -1.74 -18.17
C GLN A 458 6.41 -2.38 -19.35
N ARG A 459 7.00 -2.37 -20.56
CA ARG A 459 6.36 -2.92 -21.77
C ARG A 459 6.16 -4.42 -21.72
N HIS A 460 7.06 -5.15 -21.07
CA HIS A 460 6.98 -6.60 -20.91
C HIS A 460 6.12 -7.03 -19.69
N GLY A 461 5.35 -6.11 -19.11
CA GLY A 461 4.55 -6.27 -17.88
C GLY A 461 3.40 -7.28 -17.98
N GLY A 462 3.70 -8.55 -18.25
CA GLY A 462 2.84 -9.66 -17.85
C GLY A 462 2.72 -9.72 -16.33
N ALA A 463 1.59 -10.23 -15.84
CA ALA A 463 1.28 -10.32 -14.42
C ALA A 463 2.50 -10.89 -13.64
N ASN A 464 3.06 -10.08 -12.73
CA ASN A 464 4.32 -10.44 -12.07
C ASN A 464 4.10 -11.43 -10.92
N PRO A 465 5.09 -12.30 -10.63
CA PRO A 465 5.07 -13.12 -9.43
C PRO A 465 4.95 -12.24 -8.19
N ALA A 466 4.08 -12.64 -7.26
CA ALA A 466 3.84 -11.91 -6.03
C ALA A 466 5.16 -11.74 -5.25
N HIS A 467 5.26 -10.65 -4.48
CA HIS A 467 6.47 -10.30 -3.73
C HIS A 467 6.67 -11.18 -2.50
N THR A 468 5.60 -11.74 -1.92
CA THR A 468 5.67 -12.66 -0.78
C THR A 468 5.60 -14.12 -1.21
N ALA A 469 6.28 -15.02 -0.48
CA ALA A 469 6.12 -16.46 -0.66
C ALA A 469 4.65 -16.92 -0.53
N ALA A 470 3.89 -16.33 0.40
CA ALA A 470 2.47 -16.61 0.57
C ALA A 470 1.64 -16.23 -0.68
N GLY A 471 1.92 -15.06 -1.27
CA GLY A 471 1.27 -14.64 -2.51
C GLY A 471 1.68 -15.50 -3.71
N ARG A 472 2.95 -15.91 -3.80
CA ARG A 472 3.43 -16.81 -4.86
C ARG A 472 2.80 -18.19 -4.75
N LEU A 473 2.63 -18.68 -3.52
CA LEU A 473 1.90 -19.92 -3.25
C LEU A 473 0.45 -19.80 -3.74
N GLU A 474 -0.23 -18.67 -3.48
CA GLU A 474 -1.56 -18.41 -4.01
C GLU A 474 -1.62 -18.39 -5.53
N GLN A 475 -0.69 -17.69 -6.19
CA GLN A 475 -0.59 -17.66 -7.66
C GLN A 475 -0.35 -19.07 -8.24
N ALA A 476 0.56 -19.84 -7.64
CA ALA A 476 0.83 -21.21 -8.06
C ALA A 476 -0.40 -22.12 -7.86
N LEU A 477 -1.08 -22.03 -6.71
CA LEU A 477 -2.32 -22.78 -6.46
C LEU A 477 -3.43 -22.39 -7.42
N ARG A 478 -3.56 -21.10 -7.73
CA ARG A 478 -4.55 -20.58 -8.68
C ARG A 478 -4.33 -21.11 -10.09
N TRP A 479 -3.08 -21.18 -10.55
CA TRP A 479 -2.74 -21.84 -11.81
C TRP A 479 -3.17 -23.31 -11.82
N LEU A 480 -2.94 -24.03 -10.72
CA LEU A 480 -3.35 -25.43 -10.58
C LEU A 480 -4.88 -25.62 -10.42
N ASP A 481 -5.61 -24.59 -9.98
CA ASP A 481 -7.07 -24.61 -9.85
C ASP A 481 -7.79 -24.31 -11.17
N ASN A 482 -7.13 -23.71 -12.16
CA ASN A 482 -7.75 -23.27 -13.41
C ASN A 482 -7.10 -23.93 -14.66
N PRO A 483 -7.32 -25.24 -14.89
CA PRO A 483 -6.82 -25.93 -16.08
C PRO A 483 -7.29 -25.26 -17.38
N GLY A 484 -6.35 -24.85 -18.24
CA GLY A 484 -6.64 -24.30 -19.57
C GLY A 484 -6.78 -22.78 -19.66
N LEU A 485 -6.71 -22.07 -18.53
CA LEU A 485 -6.53 -20.61 -18.54
C LEU A 485 -5.03 -20.30 -18.70
N ASP A 486 -4.66 -19.65 -19.80
CA ASP A 486 -3.30 -19.16 -20.01
C ASP A 486 -3.05 -17.95 -19.10
N ASP A 487 -2.17 -18.12 -18.12
CA ASP A 487 -1.73 -17.09 -17.20
C ASP A 487 -0.39 -16.45 -17.61
N GLY A 488 0.07 -16.69 -18.84
CA GLY A 488 1.36 -16.22 -19.33
C GLY A 488 2.56 -16.89 -18.67
N GLY A 489 2.37 -18.01 -17.98
CA GLY A 489 3.41 -18.72 -17.24
C GLY A 489 3.64 -18.19 -15.82
N LEU A 490 2.80 -17.28 -15.33
CA LEU A 490 2.90 -16.68 -14.00
C LEU A 490 2.92 -17.75 -12.89
N GLY A 491 1.98 -18.70 -12.88
CA GLY A 491 1.90 -19.72 -11.84
C GLY A 491 3.14 -20.59 -11.76
N LEU A 492 3.70 -20.97 -12.92
CA LEU A 492 4.94 -21.74 -12.99
C LEU A 492 6.14 -20.91 -12.53
N GLN A 493 6.20 -19.62 -12.89
CA GLN A 493 7.25 -18.71 -12.44
C GLN A 493 7.19 -18.48 -10.92
N ALA A 494 5.99 -18.26 -10.36
CA ALA A 494 5.75 -18.13 -8.93
C ALA A 494 6.20 -19.38 -8.16
N LEU A 495 5.90 -20.57 -8.68
CA LEU A 495 6.35 -21.85 -8.13
C LEU A 495 7.88 -21.97 -8.12
N ARG A 496 8.55 -21.63 -9.22
CA ARG A 496 10.03 -21.68 -9.30
C ARG A 496 10.70 -20.71 -8.34
N LEU A 497 10.13 -19.52 -8.18
CA LEU A 497 10.63 -18.55 -7.19
C LEU A 497 10.40 -19.04 -5.76
N LEU A 498 9.28 -19.70 -5.49
CA LEU A 498 9.02 -20.32 -4.19
C LEU A 498 10.05 -21.42 -3.86
N THR A 499 10.36 -22.31 -4.80
CA THR A 499 11.39 -23.36 -4.57
C THR A 499 12.80 -22.79 -4.47
N ALA A 500 13.11 -21.70 -5.19
CA ALA A 500 14.37 -20.99 -5.07
C ALA A 500 14.55 -20.36 -3.68
N ASP A 501 13.51 -19.71 -3.15
CA ASP A 501 13.56 -19.09 -1.82
C ASP A 501 13.60 -20.15 -0.69
N ALA A 502 12.87 -21.26 -0.84
CA ALA A 502 12.99 -22.41 0.06
C ALA A 502 14.41 -22.99 0.10
N ARG A 503 15.12 -23.03 -1.03
CA ARG A 503 16.54 -23.46 -1.06
C ARG A 503 17.46 -22.50 -0.32
N LYS A 504 17.26 -21.18 -0.45
CA LYS A 504 18.02 -20.18 0.33
C LYS A 504 17.76 -20.35 1.83
N LEU A 505 16.51 -20.61 2.22
CA LEU A 505 16.17 -20.92 3.61
C LEU A 505 16.91 -22.16 4.10
N ALA A 506 16.99 -23.21 3.29
CA ALA A 506 17.64 -24.48 3.63
C ALA A 506 19.14 -24.33 4.00
N ASP A 507 19.83 -23.30 3.50
CA ASP A 507 21.22 -22.98 3.85
C ASP A 507 21.44 -22.54 5.30
N ARG A 508 20.36 -22.20 6.01
CA ARG A 508 20.39 -21.74 7.40
C ARG A 508 19.70 -22.70 8.38
N LEU A 509 19.35 -23.90 7.93
CA LEU A 509 18.68 -24.92 8.75
C LEU A 509 19.65 -25.99 9.24
N ASN A 510 19.25 -26.68 10.30
CA ASN A 510 19.93 -27.90 10.72
C ASN A 510 19.87 -28.97 9.60
N PRO A 511 20.78 -29.95 9.58
CA PRO A 511 20.86 -30.92 8.49
C PRO A 511 19.56 -31.70 8.23
N GLN A 512 18.79 -32.00 9.28
CA GLN A 512 17.54 -32.75 9.17
C GLN A 512 16.45 -31.94 8.45
N ASP A 513 16.20 -30.71 8.91
CA ASP A 513 15.22 -29.80 8.31
C ASP A 513 15.68 -29.35 6.90
N ARG A 514 16.98 -29.14 6.69
CA ARG A 514 17.58 -28.86 5.37
C ARG A 514 17.23 -29.96 4.37
N ASN A 515 17.51 -31.22 4.71
CA ASN A 515 17.28 -32.34 3.79
C ASN A 515 15.80 -32.53 3.47
N ARG A 516 14.92 -32.36 4.47
CA ARG A 516 13.47 -32.42 4.27
C ARG A 516 12.98 -31.31 3.33
N LEU A 517 13.45 -30.08 3.52
CA LEU A 517 13.08 -28.94 2.68
C LEU A 517 13.54 -29.12 1.24
N LEU A 518 14.79 -29.55 1.04
CA LEU A 518 15.33 -29.83 -0.30
C LEU A 518 14.62 -30.98 -1.01
N GLY A 519 14.17 -31.99 -0.26
CA GLY A 519 13.32 -33.08 -0.76
C GLY A 519 12.01 -32.55 -1.33
N LEU A 520 11.27 -31.74 -0.55
CA LEU A 520 10.03 -31.10 -1.00
C LEU A 520 10.23 -30.26 -2.26
N CYS A 521 11.29 -29.44 -2.32
CA CYS A 521 11.60 -28.65 -3.51
C CYS A 521 11.85 -29.52 -4.75
N SER A 522 12.55 -30.65 -4.58
CA SER A 522 12.87 -31.57 -5.68
C SER A 522 11.61 -32.26 -6.21
N ASP A 523 10.70 -32.66 -5.32
CA ASP A 523 9.42 -33.25 -5.70
C ASP A 523 8.52 -32.24 -6.44
N ILE A 524 8.46 -31.00 -5.95
CA ILE A 524 7.71 -29.92 -6.57
C ILE A 524 8.24 -29.62 -7.98
N ASP A 525 9.55 -29.46 -8.14
CA ASP A 525 10.15 -29.17 -9.45
C ASP A 525 9.93 -30.32 -10.43
N ARG A 526 10.02 -31.58 -9.97
CA ARG A 526 9.73 -32.77 -10.79
C ARG A 526 8.28 -32.79 -11.27
N LEU A 527 7.32 -32.60 -10.37
CA LEU A 527 5.89 -32.59 -10.69
C LEU A 527 5.52 -31.42 -11.59
N ALA A 528 6.08 -30.23 -11.35
CA ALA A 528 5.87 -29.05 -12.18
C ALA A 528 6.41 -29.25 -13.60
N ALA A 529 7.58 -29.86 -13.75
CA ALA A 529 8.15 -30.20 -15.05
C ALA A 529 7.29 -31.22 -15.82
N GLN A 530 6.78 -32.25 -15.13
CA GLN A 530 5.88 -33.24 -15.72
C GLN A 530 4.57 -32.60 -16.19
N LEU A 531 3.97 -31.72 -15.38
CA LEU A 531 2.74 -31.02 -15.75
C LEU A 531 2.95 -30.07 -16.94
N ALA A 532 4.01 -29.27 -16.91
CA ALA A 532 4.34 -28.35 -18.00
C ALA A 532 4.61 -29.09 -19.32
N ASP A 533 5.20 -30.29 -19.27
CA ASP A 533 5.41 -31.13 -20.44
C ASP A 533 4.10 -31.73 -20.99
N LEU A 534 3.18 -32.18 -20.11
CA LEU A 534 1.83 -32.61 -20.53
C LEU A 534 1.04 -31.48 -21.17
N GLU A 535 1.09 -30.27 -20.60
CA GLU A 535 0.43 -29.08 -21.15
C GLU A 535 1.00 -28.71 -22.52
N ARG A 536 2.33 -28.75 -22.69
CA ARG A 536 2.99 -28.50 -23.99
C ARG A 536 2.57 -29.51 -25.06
N ARG A 537 2.31 -30.76 -24.67
CA ARG A 537 1.81 -31.81 -25.58
C ARG A 537 0.31 -31.73 -25.87
N GLY A 538 -0.40 -30.73 -25.33
CA GLY A 538 -1.86 -30.59 -25.44
C GLY A 538 -2.66 -31.56 -24.55
N LEU A 539 -1.99 -32.27 -23.63
CA LEU A 539 -2.59 -33.24 -22.71
C LEU A 539 -2.86 -32.64 -21.31
N GLY A 540 -2.93 -31.31 -21.22
CA GLY A 540 -3.13 -30.57 -19.97
C GLY A 540 -4.45 -30.85 -19.26
N ASN A 541 -5.45 -31.43 -19.95
CA ASN A 541 -6.74 -31.84 -19.37
C ASN A 541 -6.89 -33.36 -19.23
N SER A 542 -5.78 -34.11 -19.35
CA SER A 542 -5.80 -35.55 -19.12
C SER A 542 -6.05 -35.88 -17.64
N PRO A 543 -6.61 -37.07 -17.33
CA PRO A 543 -6.73 -37.54 -15.95
C PRO A 543 -5.36 -37.60 -15.24
N GLU A 544 -4.28 -37.90 -15.98
CA GLU A 544 -2.91 -37.85 -15.48
C GLU A 544 -2.50 -36.42 -15.09
N ALA A 545 -2.76 -35.42 -15.94
CA ALA A 545 -2.48 -34.02 -15.62
C ALA A 545 -3.26 -33.55 -14.39
N HIS A 546 -4.54 -33.95 -14.23
CA HIS A 546 -5.30 -33.65 -13.02
C HIS A 546 -4.73 -34.31 -11.76
N GLN A 547 -4.24 -35.54 -11.87
CA GLN A 547 -3.58 -36.22 -10.76
C GLN A 547 -2.28 -35.50 -10.34
N ILE A 548 -1.45 -35.10 -11.30
CA ILE A 548 -0.23 -34.32 -11.04
C ILE A 548 -0.56 -32.97 -10.42
N ARG A 549 -1.58 -32.25 -10.91
CA ARG A 549 -2.03 -30.99 -10.28
C ARG A 549 -2.39 -31.17 -8.81
N ASN A 550 -3.13 -32.24 -8.47
CA ASN A 550 -3.50 -32.51 -7.07
C ASN A 550 -2.28 -32.86 -6.20
N GLN A 551 -1.33 -33.65 -6.72
CA GLN A 551 -0.07 -33.95 -6.02
C GLN A 551 0.74 -32.67 -5.79
N LEU A 552 0.84 -31.81 -6.82
CA LEU A 552 1.57 -30.56 -6.75
C LEU A 552 0.92 -29.57 -5.78
N LYS A 553 -0.42 -29.47 -5.74
CA LYS A 553 -1.15 -28.67 -4.74
C LYS A 553 -0.82 -29.09 -3.31
N ASN A 554 -0.81 -30.40 -3.05
CA ASN A 554 -0.48 -30.92 -1.72
C ASN A 554 0.98 -30.63 -1.36
N ALA A 555 1.92 -30.91 -2.27
CA ALA A 555 3.33 -30.64 -2.05
C ALA A 555 3.63 -29.14 -1.81
N LEU A 556 2.95 -28.25 -2.53
CA LEU A 556 3.05 -26.80 -2.34
C LEU A 556 2.51 -26.35 -0.98
N ARG A 557 1.40 -26.93 -0.50
CA ARG A 557 0.86 -26.66 0.84
C ARG A 557 1.82 -27.15 1.92
N ASP A 558 2.35 -28.35 1.77
CA ASP A 558 3.35 -28.92 2.69
C ASP A 558 4.62 -28.08 2.75
N LEU A 559 5.09 -27.57 1.60
CA LEU A 559 6.22 -26.64 1.52
C LEU A 559 5.91 -25.35 2.28
N GLY A 560 4.76 -24.74 2.01
CA GLY A 560 4.33 -23.52 2.69
C GLY A 560 4.21 -23.67 4.21
N ASP A 561 3.62 -24.77 4.68
CA ASP A 561 3.49 -25.09 6.11
C ASP A 561 4.86 -25.33 6.76
N PHE A 562 5.75 -26.04 6.07
CA PHE A 562 7.08 -26.30 6.58
C PHE A 562 7.92 -25.02 6.69
N MET A 563 7.89 -24.17 5.66
CA MET A 563 8.57 -22.87 5.67
C MET A 563 8.06 -21.98 6.80
N ARG A 564 6.73 -21.85 6.95
CA ARG A 564 6.11 -21.11 8.06
C ARG A 564 6.62 -21.57 9.41
N ARG A 565 6.51 -22.88 9.71
CA ARG A 565 6.92 -23.44 11.00
C ARG A 565 8.38 -23.12 11.32
N VAL A 566 9.29 -23.39 10.38
CA VAL A 566 10.73 -23.21 10.57
C VAL A 566 11.09 -21.74 10.80
N LEU A 567 10.44 -20.82 10.07
CA LEU A 567 10.64 -19.39 10.25
C LEU A 567 10.10 -18.90 11.60
N THR A 568 8.92 -19.36 12.01
CA THR A 568 8.35 -19.05 13.32
C THR A 568 9.27 -19.53 14.45
N ASP A 569 9.80 -20.75 14.34
CA ASP A 569 10.77 -21.29 15.31
C ASP A 569 12.03 -20.40 15.38
N ARG A 570 12.57 -19.95 14.24
CA ARG A 570 13.72 -19.02 14.20
C ARG A 570 13.40 -17.66 14.81
N VAL A 571 12.21 -17.11 14.59
CA VAL A 571 11.83 -15.83 15.20
C VAL A 571 11.71 -15.95 16.71
N VAL A 572 11.18 -17.06 17.21
CA VAL A 572 11.13 -17.33 18.64
C VAL A 572 12.54 -17.34 19.25
N ASP A 573 13.50 -17.99 18.58
CA ASP A 573 14.86 -18.11 19.07
C ASP A 573 15.70 -16.82 18.89
N ASP A 574 15.77 -16.26 17.68
CA ASP A 574 16.64 -15.12 17.35
C ASP A 574 16.18 -13.79 17.98
N PHE A 575 14.86 -13.60 18.15
CA PHE A 575 14.29 -12.40 18.79
C PHE A 575 13.95 -12.60 20.28
N ALA A 576 14.38 -13.72 20.89
CA ALA A 576 14.16 -13.99 22.31
C ALA A 576 14.75 -12.89 23.20
N ASP A 577 15.94 -12.41 22.87
CA ASP A 577 16.68 -11.43 23.65
C ASP A 577 17.37 -10.40 22.75
N ILE A 578 16.65 -9.30 22.48
CA ILE A 578 17.18 -8.17 21.70
C ILE A 578 17.97 -7.17 22.55
N THR A 579 18.03 -7.35 23.88
CA THR A 579 18.53 -6.32 24.81
C THR A 579 19.86 -6.65 25.43
N THR A 580 20.14 -7.91 25.78
CA THR A 580 21.35 -8.28 26.52
C THR A 580 22.63 -8.01 25.73
N PRO A 581 22.76 -8.38 24.44
CA PRO A 581 23.97 -8.08 23.68
C PRO A 581 24.25 -6.57 23.60
N LEU A 582 23.20 -5.76 23.45
CA LEU A 582 23.31 -4.30 23.45
C LEU A 582 23.74 -3.76 24.81
N LYS A 583 23.14 -4.23 25.91
CA LYS A 583 23.53 -3.83 27.27
C LYS A 583 24.99 -4.19 27.58
N GLN A 584 25.42 -5.39 27.24
CA GLN A 584 26.82 -5.81 27.45
C GLN A 584 27.80 -4.95 26.64
N PHE A 585 27.41 -4.55 25.44
CA PHE A 585 28.20 -3.61 24.64
C PHE A 585 28.25 -2.22 25.28
N VAL A 586 27.11 -1.68 25.74
CA VAL A 586 27.04 -0.40 26.45
C VAL A 586 27.89 -0.43 27.73
N GLU A 587 27.84 -1.52 28.50
CA GLU A 587 28.68 -1.73 29.69
C GLU A 587 30.18 -1.70 29.32
N ALA A 588 30.57 -2.34 28.21
CA ALA A 588 31.96 -2.33 27.74
C ALA A 588 32.40 -0.94 27.24
N VAL A 589 31.51 -0.15 26.63
CA VAL A 589 31.77 1.25 26.25
C VAL A 589 32.06 2.11 27.49
N HIS A 590 31.38 1.83 28.60
CA HIS A 590 31.50 2.55 29.87
C HIS A 590 32.54 1.97 30.83
N ALA A 591 33.32 0.98 30.39
CA ALA A 591 34.36 0.36 31.21
C ALA A 591 35.37 1.40 31.73
N ASP A 592 35.80 1.22 32.98
CA ASP A 592 36.69 2.16 33.65
C ASP A 592 38.03 2.23 32.90
N PRO A 593 38.66 3.42 32.77
CA PRO A 593 39.95 3.55 32.10
C PRO A 593 41.06 2.62 32.63
N TYR A 594 40.96 2.16 33.88
CA TYR A 594 41.94 1.31 34.53
C TYR A 594 41.58 -0.20 34.48
N ASP A 595 40.46 -0.58 33.86
CA ASP A 595 40.05 -1.97 33.78
C ASP A 595 41.05 -2.81 32.94
N PRO A 596 41.48 -3.98 33.43
CA PRO A 596 42.34 -4.87 32.65
C PRO A 596 41.59 -5.41 31.42
N ASN A 597 42.28 -5.52 30.29
CA ASN A 597 41.72 -5.98 29.02
C ASN A 597 40.52 -5.17 28.51
N ARG A 598 40.39 -3.90 28.91
CA ARG A 598 39.32 -2.99 28.49
C ARG A 598 39.05 -3.00 26.99
N GLU A 599 40.12 -2.88 26.19
CA GLU A 599 40.03 -2.86 24.73
C GLU A 599 39.53 -4.20 24.17
N GLN A 600 40.04 -5.32 24.69
CA GLN A 600 39.61 -6.66 24.27
C GLN A 600 38.16 -6.92 24.64
N ASN A 601 37.73 -6.53 25.85
CA ASN A 601 36.34 -6.64 26.28
C ASN A 601 35.43 -5.85 25.33
N PHE A 602 35.79 -4.61 24.99
CA PHE A 602 35.06 -3.82 24.02
C PHE A 602 34.95 -4.52 22.65
N VAL A 603 36.07 -5.06 22.13
CA VAL A 603 36.09 -5.79 20.85
C VAL A 603 35.19 -7.03 20.90
N ASP A 604 35.28 -7.84 21.94
CA ASP A 604 34.49 -9.06 22.10
C ASP A 604 32.98 -8.76 22.17
N LYS A 605 32.60 -7.72 22.92
CA LYS A 605 31.19 -7.29 23.00
C LYS A 605 30.69 -6.66 21.70
N SER A 606 31.54 -5.92 20.99
CA SER A 606 31.23 -5.36 19.67
C SER A 606 30.98 -6.46 18.64
N GLN A 607 31.82 -7.50 18.61
CA GLN A 607 31.64 -8.63 17.71
C GLN A 607 30.35 -9.38 18.05
N ARG A 608 30.09 -9.66 19.33
CA ARG A 608 28.86 -10.31 19.78
C ARG A 608 27.60 -9.54 19.40
N LEU A 609 27.61 -8.21 19.51
CA LEU A 609 26.49 -7.38 19.09
C LEU A 609 26.31 -7.43 17.56
N THR A 610 27.41 -7.41 16.81
CA THR A 610 27.40 -7.48 15.35
C THR A 610 26.82 -8.81 14.86
N ASP A 611 27.30 -9.93 15.39
CA ASP A 611 26.81 -11.27 15.04
C ASP A 611 25.33 -11.43 15.39
N HIS A 612 24.91 -10.92 16.55
CA HIS A 612 23.51 -10.95 16.97
C HIS A 612 22.61 -10.11 16.05
N SER A 613 23.05 -8.90 15.70
CA SER A 613 22.35 -8.04 14.73
C SER A 613 22.17 -8.73 13.39
N GLN A 614 23.23 -9.37 12.90
CA GLN A 614 23.22 -10.10 11.64
C GLN A 614 22.28 -11.31 11.67
N SER A 615 22.22 -12.05 12.80
CA SER A 615 21.27 -13.16 12.93
C SER A 615 19.82 -12.66 12.86
N MET A 616 19.50 -11.59 13.60
CA MET A 616 18.16 -10.99 13.59
C MET A 616 17.78 -10.44 12.22
N THR A 617 18.67 -9.69 11.55
CA THR A 617 18.37 -9.11 10.23
C THR A 617 18.25 -10.21 9.17
N THR A 618 19.06 -11.26 9.25
CA THR A 618 18.93 -12.43 8.37
C THR A 618 17.60 -13.12 8.56
N THR A 619 17.19 -13.41 9.80
CA THR A 619 15.89 -14.04 10.09
C THR A 619 14.74 -13.14 9.68
N ALA A 620 14.83 -11.83 9.91
CA ALA A 620 13.85 -10.86 9.44
C ALA A 620 13.70 -10.88 7.91
N ARG A 621 14.80 -10.86 7.15
CA ARG A 621 14.77 -10.96 5.68
C ARG A 621 14.20 -12.31 5.18
N LEU A 622 14.46 -13.39 5.92
CA LEU A 622 13.85 -14.69 5.64
C LEU A 622 12.34 -14.69 5.91
N VAL A 623 11.88 -14.06 6.99
CA VAL A 623 10.43 -13.88 7.26
C VAL A 623 9.78 -13.00 6.19
N ALA A 624 10.44 -11.94 5.76
CA ALA A 624 9.96 -11.05 4.70
C ALA A 624 9.80 -11.79 3.35
N SER A 625 10.78 -12.62 2.97
CA SER A 625 10.79 -13.34 1.69
C SER A 625 9.96 -14.63 1.69
N CYS A 626 10.10 -15.42 2.76
CA CYS A 626 9.62 -16.80 2.86
C CYS A 626 8.45 -16.97 3.86
N GLY A 627 8.09 -15.93 4.61
CA GLY A 627 7.17 -16.01 5.73
C GLY A 627 5.68 -16.08 5.37
N PRO A 628 4.83 -16.22 6.40
CA PRO A 628 3.38 -16.31 6.24
C PRO A 628 2.71 -15.03 5.77
N SER A 629 3.32 -13.86 6.06
CA SER A 629 2.68 -12.58 5.83
C SER A 629 2.37 -12.35 4.36
N LYS A 630 1.12 -11.98 4.07
CA LYS A 630 0.67 -11.50 2.76
C LYS A 630 0.76 -9.97 2.65
N SER A 631 1.02 -9.28 3.77
CA SER A 631 1.04 -7.83 3.83
C SER A 631 2.36 -7.31 3.26
N LYS A 632 2.29 -6.71 2.06
CA LYS A 632 3.43 -6.03 1.42
C LYS A 632 4.04 -4.98 2.36
N LYS A 633 3.18 -4.14 2.97
CA LYS A 633 3.59 -3.08 3.91
C LYS A 633 4.39 -3.64 5.09
N THR A 634 3.98 -4.79 5.62
CA THR A 634 4.73 -5.44 6.70
C THR A 634 6.06 -5.98 6.21
N VAL A 635 6.08 -6.64 5.04
CA VAL A 635 7.31 -7.17 4.43
C VAL A 635 8.33 -6.07 4.14
N GLU A 636 7.89 -4.94 3.57
CA GLU A 636 8.74 -3.77 3.32
C GLU A 636 9.23 -3.15 4.62
N ALA A 637 8.36 -2.95 5.60
CA ALA A 637 8.75 -2.43 6.91
C ALA A 637 9.82 -3.32 7.57
N ILE A 638 9.72 -4.65 7.41
CA ILE A 638 10.75 -5.59 7.87
C ILE A 638 12.05 -5.38 7.10
N LEU A 639 12.02 -5.33 5.76
CA LEU A 639 13.22 -5.20 4.93
C LEU A 639 13.94 -3.86 5.17
N ASP A 640 13.19 -2.76 5.21
CA ASP A 640 13.71 -1.42 5.45
C ASP A 640 14.30 -1.30 6.85
N THR A 641 13.61 -1.85 7.86
CA THR A 641 14.12 -1.80 9.24
C THR A 641 15.32 -2.73 9.42
N ALA A 642 15.35 -3.89 8.76
CA ALA A 642 16.51 -4.78 8.76
C ALA A 642 17.74 -4.11 8.12
N GLU A 643 17.56 -3.44 6.98
CA GLU A 643 18.62 -2.66 6.34
C GLU A 643 19.09 -1.53 7.27
N LYS A 644 18.17 -0.82 7.93
CA LYS A 644 18.50 0.23 8.89
C LYS A 644 19.31 -0.29 10.09
N VAL A 645 18.99 -1.48 10.61
CA VAL A 645 19.77 -2.13 11.69
C VAL A 645 21.18 -2.48 11.20
N GLU A 646 21.32 -3.08 10.02
CA GLU A 646 22.62 -3.40 9.42
C GLU A 646 23.48 -2.16 9.21
N GLN A 647 22.89 -1.07 8.73
CA GLN A 647 23.56 0.20 8.52
C GLN A 647 23.96 0.88 9.84
N LEU A 648 23.13 0.81 10.89
CA LEU A 648 23.40 1.43 12.20
C LEU A 648 24.39 0.65 13.06
N THR A 649 24.48 -0.67 12.90
CA THR A 649 25.38 -1.54 13.68
C THR A 649 26.83 -1.04 13.70
N PRO A 650 27.52 -0.82 12.55
CA PRO A 650 28.88 -0.30 12.54
C PRO A 650 28.96 1.13 13.09
N GLN A 651 27.91 1.93 12.92
CA GLN A 651 27.89 3.31 13.43
C GLN A 651 27.83 3.35 14.94
N LEU A 652 27.09 2.43 15.56
CA LEU A 652 27.05 2.26 17.00
C LEU A 652 28.38 1.77 17.55
N VAL A 653 29.03 0.80 16.89
CA VAL A 653 30.38 0.34 17.27
C VAL A 653 31.39 1.50 17.21
N ASN A 654 31.36 2.29 16.13
CA ASN A 654 32.19 3.49 15.97
C ASN A 654 31.93 4.51 17.09
N ALA A 655 30.67 4.83 17.37
CA ALA A 655 30.31 5.76 18.44
C ALA A 655 30.72 5.24 19.83
N GLY A 656 30.62 3.92 20.04
CA GLY A 656 31.10 3.26 21.26
C GLY A 656 32.61 3.37 21.41
N ARG A 657 33.37 3.17 20.33
CA ARG A 657 34.84 3.34 20.32
C ARG A 657 35.24 4.79 20.58
N VAL A 658 34.54 5.75 19.98
CA VAL A 658 34.71 7.19 20.26
C VAL A 658 34.55 7.46 21.76
N ARG A 659 33.46 6.98 22.36
CA ARG A 659 33.15 7.17 23.77
C ARG A 659 34.08 6.43 24.72
N LEU A 660 34.57 5.25 24.32
CA LEU A 660 35.54 4.46 25.07
C LEU A 660 36.84 5.26 25.28
N HIS A 661 37.34 5.94 24.24
CA HIS A 661 38.56 6.74 24.35
C HIS A 661 38.32 8.18 24.82
N ASN A 662 37.08 8.69 24.71
CA ASN A 662 36.75 10.08 25.00
C ASN A 662 35.46 10.18 25.83
N PRO A 663 35.55 10.14 27.17
CA PRO A 663 34.36 10.18 28.03
C PRO A 663 33.47 11.41 27.89
N GLY A 664 33.99 12.52 27.37
CA GLY A 664 33.18 13.71 27.06
C GLY A 664 32.20 13.54 25.90
N SER A 665 32.28 12.45 25.13
CA SER A 665 31.44 12.18 23.94
C SER A 665 30.18 11.36 24.25
N GLU A 666 29.70 11.39 25.51
CA GLU A 666 28.52 10.64 25.97
C GLU A 666 27.28 10.89 25.10
N GLN A 667 26.95 12.15 24.85
CA GLN A 667 25.77 12.52 24.08
C GLN A 667 25.82 11.98 22.65
N HIS A 668 27.01 11.93 22.04
CA HIS A 668 27.20 11.38 20.69
C HIS A 668 26.89 9.89 20.66
N PHE A 669 27.39 9.15 21.65
CA PHE A 669 27.10 7.74 21.80
C PHE A 669 25.60 7.48 22.03
N GLU A 670 24.99 8.17 23.01
CA GLU A 670 23.59 7.98 23.37
C GLU A 670 22.62 8.27 22.21
N ASN A 671 22.93 9.27 21.38
CA ASN A 671 22.14 9.59 20.19
C ASN A 671 22.08 8.42 19.19
N ILE A 672 23.22 7.75 18.94
CA ILE A 672 23.31 6.63 17.99
C ILE A 672 22.80 5.34 18.64
N HIS A 673 23.09 5.13 19.93
CA HIS A 673 22.59 4.02 20.72
C HIS A 673 21.05 3.98 20.70
N LYS A 674 20.38 5.11 20.98
CA LYS A 674 18.92 5.20 20.94
C LYS A 674 18.34 4.87 19.57
N GLN A 675 18.93 5.40 18.50
CA GLN A 675 18.51 5.10 17.12
C GLN A 675 18.60 3.61 16.78
N TYR A 676 19.68 2.96 17.20
CA TYR A 676 19.87 1.53 16.98
C TYR A 676 18.89 0.70 17.82
N ALA A 677 18.70 1.05 19.11
CA ALA A 677 17.75 0.37 19.99
C ALA A 677 16.31 0.48 19.45
N ASP A 678 15.89 1.67 19.04
CA ASP A 678 14.57 1.90 18.44
C ASP A 678 14.40 1.09 17.14
N ALA A 679 15.44 1.00 16.31
CA ALA A 679 15.42 0.19 15.09
C ALA A 679 15.28 -1.31 15.39
N LEU A 680 15.98 -1.84 16.41
CA LEU A 680 15.81 -3.23 16.85
C LEU A 680 14.41 -3.52 17.37
N HIS A 681 13.85 -2.63 18.19
CA HIS A 681 12.49 -2.79 18.71
C HIS A 681 11.45 -2.76 17.59
N ARG A 682 11.59 -1.85 16.61
CA ARG A 682 10.72 -1.81 15.43
C ARG A 682 10.86 -3.07 14.57
N LEU A 683 12.09 -3.55 14.34
CA LEU A 683 12.34 -4.76 13.56
C LEU A 683 11.61 -5.95 14.19
N ARG A 684 11.75 -6.11 15.51
CA ARG A 684 11.03 -7.15 16.26
C ARG A 684 9.53 -6.99 16.12
N SER A 685 8.98 -5.78 16.29
CA SER A 685 7.55 -5.54 16.17
C SER A 685 7.02 -5.93 14.79
N HIS A 686 7.71 -5.53 13.71
CA HIS A 686 7.28 -5.85 12.35
C HIS A 686 7.37 -7.35 12.04
N VAL A 687 8.39 -8.03 12.57
CA VAL A 687 8.53 -9.49 12.44
C VAL A 687 7.45 -10.22 13.24
N ASP A 688 7.15 -9.78 14.47
CA ASP A 688 6.08 -10.34 15.30
C ASP A 688 4.70 -10.12 14.62
N ASP A 689 4.45 -8.96 14.01
CA ASP A 689 3.22 -8.68 13.23
C ASP A 689 3.09 -9.54 11.96
N ALA A 690 4.20 -10.09 11.44
CA ALA A 690 4.18 -10.97 10.27
C ALA A 690 3.84 -12.44 10.60
N ILE A 691 3.74 -12.79 11.88
CA ILE A 691 3.52 -14.15 12.37
C ILE A 691 2.17 -14.23 13.09
N ASP A 692 1.44 -15.33 12.89
CA ASP A 692 0.21 -15.59 13.64
C ASP A 692 0.50 -15.70 15.15
N THR A 693 -0.25 -14.94 15.95
CA THR A 693 -0.06 -14.91 17.40
C THR A 693 -0.21 -16.29 18.05
N GLY A 694 -1.15 -17.10 17.57
CA GLY A 694 -1.33 -18.47 18.05
C GLY A 694 -0.14 -19.37 17.72
N GLU A 695 0.39 -19.28 16.50
CA GLU A 695 1.63 -19.96 16.09
C GLU A 695 2.83 -19.52 16.92
N PHE A 696 2.97 -18.21 17.18
CA PHE A 696 4.04 -17.67 18.00
C PHE A 696 4.03 -18.25 19.42
N VAL A 697 2.85 -18.32 20.06
CA VAL A 697 2.73 -18.87 21.43
C VAL A 697 3.04 -20.37 21.43
N ARG A 698 2.57 -21.14 20.44
CA ARG A 698 2.89 -22.58 20.31
C ARG A 698 4.38 -22.84 20.10
N ALA A 699 5.02 -22.06 19.23
CA ALA A 699 6.45 -22.15 18.97
C ALA A 699 7.26 -21.75 20.22
N SER A 700 6.81 -20.73 20.95
CA SER A 700 7.39 -20.32 22.24
C SER A 700 7.30 -21.42 23.29
N GLU A 701 6.14 -22.07 23.44
CA GLU A 701 5.98 -23.23 24.33
C GLU A 701 6.96 -24.37 23.94
N THR A 702 7.07 -24.66 22.65
CA THR A 702 7.97 -25.70 22.13
C THR A 702 9.44 -25.37 22.43
N ALA A 703 9.84 -24.11 22.23
CA ALA A 703 11.19 -23.64 22.57
C ALA A 703 11.44 -23.72 24.09
N MET A 704 10.47 -23.33 24.92
CA MET A 704 10.59 -23.47 26.39
C MET A 704 10.74 -24.93 26.82
N ARG A 705 10.07 -25.88 26.16
CA ARG A 705 10.27 -27.33 26.38
C ARG A 705 11.68 -27.79 25.99
N ARG A 706 12.25 -27.27 24.90
CA ARG A 706 13.66 -27.55 24.54
C ARG A 706 14.62 -27.08 25.63
N TYR A 707 14.47 -25.84 26.12
CA TYR A 707 15.27 -25.32 27.23
C TYR A 707 15.02 -26.07 28.55
N THR A 708 13.81 -26.57 28.77
CA THR A 708 13.49 -27.45 29.92
C THR A 708 14.35 -28.71 29.88
N ASN A 709 14.48 -29.36 28.72
CA ASN A 709 15.35 -30.53 28.57
C ASN A 709 16.83 -30.19 28.81
N HIS A 710 17.28 -29.00 28.40
CA HIS A 710 18.64 -28.55 28.70
C HIS A 710 18.86 -28.29 30.20
N CYS A 711 17.85 -27.74 30.90
CA CYS A 711 17.87 -27.63 32.35
C CYS A 711 17.95 -29.01 33.03
N GLU A 712 17.18 -30.00 32.58
CA GLU A 712 17.28 -31.37 33.09
C GLU A 712 18.67 -31.97 32.89
N GLY A 713 19.27 -31.76 31.70
CA GLY A 713 20.66 -32.15 31.44
C GLY A 713 21.64 -31.47 32.40
N ALA A 714 21.46 -30.16 32.64
CA ALA A 714 22.30 -29.39 33.56
C ALA A 714 22.14 -29.83 35.02
N ILE A 715 20.93 -30.17 35.46
CA ILE A 715 20.66 -30.72 36.81
C ILE A 715 21.37 -32.07 36.96
N ASN A 716 21.21 -32.97 36.00
CA ASN A 716 21.85 -34.29 36.04
C ASN A 716 23.39 -34.19 35.99
N GLY A 717 23.92 -33.19 35.30
CA GLY A 717 25.36 -32.90 35.19
C GLY A 717 25.93 -32.02 36.31
N ALA A 718 25.12 -31.58 37.27
CA ALA A 718 25.48 -30.59 38.28
C ALA A 718 26.07 -29.27 37.72
N ASP A 719 25.66 -28.87 36.52
CA ASP A 719 26.06 -27.61 35.87
C ASP A 719 25.15 -26.45 36.29
N ALA A 720 25.53 -25.78 37.38
CA ALA A 720 24.79 -24.63 37.93
C ALA A 720 24.67 -23.47 36.92
N HIS A 721 25.71 -23.21 36.12
CA HIS A 721 25.72 -22.09 35.18
C HIS A 721 24.82 -22.37 33.98
N GLY A 722 24.88 -23.59 33.44
CA GLY A 722 23.96 -24.07 32.40
C GLY A 722 22.50 -23.97 32.85
N LEU A 723 22.19 -24.39 34.08
CA LEU A 723 20.83 -24.31 34.63
C LEU A 723 20.30 -22.88 34.73
N VAL A 724 21.10 -21.94 35.25
CA VAL A 724 20.70 -20.52 35.37
C VAL A 724 20.50 -19.90 33.99
N ASN A 725 21.37 -20.19 33.02
CA ASN A 725 21.23 -19.64 31.66
C ASN A 725 19.99 -20.18 30.94
N ASN A 726 19.75 -21.49 31.00
CA ASN A 726 18.59 -22.11 30.35
C ASN A 726 17.28 -21.68 31.00
N SER A 727 17.20 -21.63 32.33
CA SER A 727 16.02 -21.10 33.05
C SER A 727 15.75 -19.62 32.75
N SER A 728 16.81 -18.82 32.56
CA SER A 728 16.68 -17.43 32.11
C SER A 728 16.12 -17.33 30.69
N GLN A 729 16.47 -18.26 29.78
CA GLN A 729 15.85 -18.32 28.44
C GLN A 729 14.36 -18.65 28.52
N ILE A 730 13.97 -19.60 29.36
CA ILE A 730 12.56 -19.94 29.60
C ILE A 730 11.80 -18.70 30.10
N ALA A 731 12.36 -17.96 31.07
CA ALA A 731 11.76 -16.74 31.58
C ALA A 731 11.63 -15.64 30.51
N ARG A 732 12.63 -15.47 29.63
CA ARG A 732 12.57 -14.51 28.52
C ARG A 732 11.45 -14.84 27.54
N LEU A 733 11.32 -16.11 27.15
CA LEU A 733 10.23 -16.57 26.29
C LEU A 733 8.86 -16.37 26.94
N GLY A 734 8.73 -16.70 28.24
CA GLY A 734 7.50 -16.44 29.00
C GLY A 734 7.12 -14.95 29.02
N ASN A 735 8.08 -14.06 29.23
CA ASN A 735 7.85 -12.61 29.14
C ASN A 735 7.50 -12.14 27.72
N ARG A 736 8.06 -12.75 26.67
CA ARG A 736 7.65 -12.44 25.29
C ARG A 736 6.19 -12.82 25.04
N VAL A 737 5.77 -14.01 25.48
CA VAL A 737 4.37 -14.44 25.38
C VAL A 737 3.45 -13.49 26.15
N LEU A 738 3.88 -13.02 27.33
CA LEU A 738 3.14 -12.02 28.10
C LEU A 738 2.94 -10.71 27.33
N MET A 739 4.01 -10.16 26.73
CA MET A 739 3.92 -8.95 25.91
C MET A 739 2.96 -9.14 24.73
N THR A 740 3.02 -10.28 24.05
CA THR A 740 2.12 -10.58 22.94
C THR A 740 0.67 -10.67 23.39
N ALA A 741 0.40 -11.29 24.54
CA ALA A 741 -0.95 -11.36 25.10
C ALA A 741 -1.50 -9.98 25.50
N GLN A 742 -0.65 -9.11 26.06
CA GLN A 742 -1.01 -7.73 26.39
C GLN A 742 -1.35 -6.93 25.13
N ASN A 743 -0.50 -7.00 24.11
CA ASN A 743 -0.75 -6.32 22.83
C ASN A 743 -2.06 -6.77 22.18
N GLU A 744 -2.38 -8.07 22.23
CA GLU A 744 -3.63 -8.60 21.68
C GLU A 744 -4.86 -8.16 22.50
N ALA A 745 -4.72 -8.09 23.82
CA ALA A 745 -5.77 -7.55 24.69
C ALA A 745 -5.99 -6.04 24.44
N ASP A 746 -4.93 -5.27 24.25
CA ASP A 746 -5.02 -3.83 24.01
C ASP A 746 -5.50 -3.50 22.58
N ASN A 747 -5.32 -4.41 21.62
CA ASN A 747 -5.89 -4.31 20.28
C ASN A 747 -7.40 -4.61 20.23
N SER A 748 -8.00 -5.13 21.30
CA SER A 748 -9.40 -5.55 21.31
C SER A 748 -10.28 -4.70 22.24
N GLU A 749 -11.46 -4.33 21.74
CA GLU A 749 -12.52 -3.68 22.52
C GLU A 749 -13.58 -4.67 23.04
N GLU A 750 -13.42 -5.96 22.82
CA GLU A 750 -14.40 -6.98 23.25
C GLU A 750 -14.15 -7.38 24.72
N PRO A 751 -15.01 -7.00 25.69
CA PRO A 751 -14.69 -7.11 27.11
C PRO A 751 -14.45 -8.55 27.58
N SER A 752 -15.20 -9.50 27.01
CA SER A 752 -15.08 -10.93 27.32
C SER A 752 -13.74 -11.50 26.88
N PHE A 753 -13.28 -11.14 25.68
CA PHE A 753 -11.98 -11.54 25.14
C PHE A 753 -10.84 -10.93 25.96
N VAL A 754 -10.89 -9.61 26.17
CA VAL A 754 -9.88 -8.86 26.94
C VAL A 754 -9.72 -9.44 28.34
N SER A 755 -10.82 -9.72 29.04
CA SER A 755 -10.77 -10.32 30.38
C SER A 755 -10.14 -11.71 30.36
N ARG A 756 -10.50 -12.59 29.42
CA ARG A 756 -9.91 -13.94 29.33
C ARG A 756 -8.40 -13.88 29.07
N VAL A 757 -7.97 -13.06 28.11
CA VAL A 757 -6.54 -12.95 27.76
C VAL A 757 -5.75 -12.34 28.91
N ARG A 758 -6.25 -11.27 29.54
CA ARG A 758 -5.59 -10.66 30.72
C ARG A 758 -5.49 -11.63 31.89
N ASN A 759 -6.54 -12.40 32.19
CA ASN A 759 -6.50 -13.41 33.26
C ASN A 759 -5.45 -14.49 32.99
N ALA A 760 -5.33 -14.97 31.74
CA ALA A 760 -4.32 -15.95 31.37
C ALA A 760 -2.89 -15.35 31.42
N ALA A 761 -2.74 -14.08 30.98
CA ALA A 761 -1.51 -13.32 31.08
C ALA A 761 -1.06 -13.14 32.54
N ASP A 762 -1.99 -12.84 33.46
CA ASP A 762 -1.68 -12.69 34.89
C ASP A 762 -1.23 -14.03 35.52
N GLN A 763 -1.85 -15.14 35.13
CA GLN A 763 -1.41 -16.48 35.55
C GLN A 763 0.00 -16.80 35.05
N LEU A 764 0.32 -16.44 33.81
CA LEU A 764 1.66 -16.58 33.26
C LEU A 764 2.67 -15.70 34.00
N HIS A 765 2.36 -14.43 34.21
CA HIS A 765 3.21 -13.50 34.94
C HIS A 765 3.55 -14.01 36.34
N ASN A 766 2.57 -14.54 37.06
CA ASN A 766 2.76 -15.08 38.42
C ASN A 766 3.53 -16.41 38.45
N ALA A 767 3.56 -17.17 37.35
CA ALA A 767 4.28 -18.44 37.25
C ALA A 767 5.80 -18.27 36.98
N ILE A 768 6.24 -17.14 36.43
CA ILE A 768 7.66 -16.92 36.06
C ILE A 768 8.60 -16.83 37.29
N PRO A 769 8.33 -15.98 38.31
CA PRO A 769 9.26 -15.80 39.43
C PRO A 769 9.54 -17.09 40.24
N PRO A 770 8.55 -17.93 40.59
CA PRO A 770 8.79 -19.19 41.28
C PRO A 770 9.72 -20.13 40.51
N MET A 771 9.54 -20.24 39.18
CA MET A 771 10.38 -21.08 38.32
C MET A 771 11.84 -20.62 38.36
N VAL A 772 12.10 -19.31 38.25
CA VAL A 772 13.47 -18.76 38.28
C VAL A 772 14.09 -18.94 39.67
N ASN A 773 13.34 -18.72 40.74
CA ASN A 773 13.84 -18.85 42.10
C ASN A 773 14.20 -20.30 42.46
N ASN A 774 13.39 -21.27 42.05
CA ASN A 774 13.70 -22.69 42.25
C ASN A 774 14.93 -23.12 41.44
N ALA A 775 15.11 -22.62 40.21
CA ALA A 775 16.32 -22.87 39.43
C ALA A 775 17.57 -22.33 40.14
N LYS A 776 17.49 -21.15 40.75
CA LYS A 776 18.58 -20.58 41.56
C LYS A 776 18.90 -21.40 42.80
N GLN A 777 17.89 -21.97 43.48
CA GLN A 777 18.11 -22.84 44.64
C GLN A 777 18.87 -24.10 44.25
N ILE A 778 18.52 -24.73 43.12
CA ILE A 778 19.27 -25.88 42.60
C ILE A 778 20.68 -25.47 42.21
N ALA A 779 20.86 -24.30 41.58
CA ALA A 779 22.20 -23.82 41.25
C ALA A 779 23.08 -23.59 42.50
N GLN A 780 22.49 -23.25 43.66
CA GLN A 780 23.20 -23.16 44.94
C GLN A 780 23.52 -24.54 45.54
N ASN A 781 22.67 -25.54 45.33
CA ASN A 781 22.89 -26.91 45.78
C ASN A 781 22.50 -27.94 44.70
N PRO A 782 23.39 -28.24 43.74
CA PRO A 782 23.06 -29.05 42.55
C PRO A 782 22.65 -30.49 42.85
N HIS A 783 22.94 -31.00 44.05
CA HIS A 783 22.60 -32.37 44.47
C HIS A 783 21.26 -32.45 45.23
N ASP A 784 20.56 -31.33 45.44
CA ASP A 784 19.27 -31.31 46.11
C ASP A 784 18.15 -31.77 45.15
N GLN A 785 17.79 -33.05 45.25
CA GLN A 785 16.71 -33.63 44.46
C GLN A 785 15.33 -33.06 44.79
N TYR A 786 15.11 -32.55 46.01
CA TYR A 786 13.85 -31.93 46.38
C TYR A 786 13.69 -30.57 45.70
N ALA A 787 14.76 -29.76 45.69
CA ALA A 787 14.80 -28.50 44.94
C ALA A 787 14.59 -28.76 43.43
N ALA A 788 15.22 -29.80 42.87
CA ALA A 788 15.00 -30.22 41.48
C ALA A 788 13.54 -30.56 41.19
N GLN A 789 12.88 -31.31 42.07
CA GLN A 789 11.48 -31.69 41.90
C GLN A 789 10.53 -30.49 42.02
N ASN A 790 10.81 -29.55 42.93
CA ASN A 790 10.04 -28.31 43.05
C ASN A 790 10.16 -27.45 41.78
N TRP A 791 11.38 -27.33 41.22
CA TRP A 791 11.58 -26.62 39.96
C TRP A 791 10.78 -27.25 38.82
N ARG A 792 10.79 -28.59 38.67
CA ARG A 792 9.98 -29.29 37.67
C ARG A 792 8.50 -28.94 37.77
N GLY A 793 7.95 -29.01 38.99
CA GLY A 793 6.55 -28.64 39.22
C GLY A 793 6.24 -27.18 38.85
N THR A 794 7.10 -26.24 39.23
CA THR A 794 6.91 -24.82 38.85
C THR A 794 7.10 -24.57 37.36
N ASN A 795 8.01 -25.30 36.70
CA ASN A 795 8.25 -25.18 35.27
C ASN A 795 7.09 -25.77 34.45
N ASP A 796 6.54 -26.91 34.86
CA ASP A 796 5.33 -27.47 34.25
C ASP A 796 4.12 -26.55 34.42
N HIS A 797 3.96 -25.92 35.59
CA HIS A 797 2.93 -24.91 35.80
C HIS A 797 3.11 -23.71 34.85
N LEU A 798 4.34 -23.20 34.70
CA LEU A 798 4.65 -22.12 33.76
C LEU A 798 4.29 -22.51 32.31
N LEU A 799 4.68 -23.70 31.86
CA LEU A 799 4.36 -24.20 30.52
C LEU A 799 2.84 -24.34 30.29
N ASN A 800 2.10 -24.77 31.31
CA ASN A 800 0.64 -24.82 31.24
C ASN A 800 0.01 -23.42 31.18
N SER A 801 0.55 -22.44 31.89
CA SER A 801 0.10 -21.04 31.80
C SER A 801 0.38 -20.43 30.41
N VAL A 802 1.52 -20.74 29.79
CA VAL A 802 1.81 -20.34 28.39
C VAL A 802 0.77 -20.92 27.42
N ARG A 803 0.44 -22.22 27.57
CA ARG A 803 -0.61 -22.84 26.76
C ARG A 803 -1.97 -22.18 26.99
N ALA A 804 -2.33 -21.89 28.24
CA ALA A 804 -3.58 -21.22 28.57
C ALA A 804 -3.70 -19.82 27.93
N VAL A 805 -2.59 -19.09 27.80
CA VAL A 805 -2.55 -17.83 27.02
C VAL A 805 -2.87 -18.08 25.55
N GLY A 806 -2.25 -19.11 24.95
CA GLY A 806 -2.55 -19.52 23.59
C GLY A 806 -4.03 -19.87 23.37
N ASP A 807 -4.61 -20.63 24.30
CA ASP A 807 -6.03 -21.02 24.28
C ASP A 807 -6.94 -19.80 24.42
N ALA A 808 -6.57 -18.84 25.28
CA ALA A 808 -7.34 -17.61 25.50
C ALA A 808 -7.37 -16.72 24.26
N ILE A 809 -6.24 -16.62 23.53
CA ILE A 809 -6.12 -15.82 22.30
C ILE A 809 -6.85 -16.50 21.14
N THR A 810 -6.60 -17.80 20.92
CA THR A 810 -7.15 -18.53 19.76
C THR A 810 -8.61 -18.94 19.96
N GLY A 811 -9.09 -19.01 21.20
CA GLY A 811 -10.44 -19.46 21.55
C GLY A 811 -10.65 -20.97 21.39
N VAL A 812 -9.59 -21.73 21.14
CA VAL A 812 -9.59 -23.19 20.97
C VAL A 812 -8.56 -23.79 21.94
N PRO A 813 -8.90 -24.84 22.71
CA PRO A 813 -7.91 -25.50 23.56
C PRO A 813 -6.79 -26.09 22.70
N MET A 814 -5.53 -25.69 22.93
CA MET A 814 -4.33 -26.22 22.30
C MET A 814 -4.04 -27.63 22.84
N SER A 815 -4.93 -28.60 22.63
CA SER A 815 -4.66 -29.99 22.97
C SER A 815 -3.87 -30.68 21.85
N ASN A 816 -2.59 -30.94 22.14
CA ASN A 816 -1.68 -31.90 21.49
C ASN A 816 -1.67 -32.00 19.94
N GLY A 817 -0.81 -31.20 19.32
CA GLY A 817 0.26 -31.74 18.46
C GLY A 817 -0.09 -32.51 17.18
N ARG A 818 -1.28 -32.38 16.59
CA ARG A 818 -1.54 -32.90 15.24
C ARG A 818 -2.02 -31.81 14.27
N HIS A 819 -1.45 -31.94 13.08
CA HIS A 819 -1.44 -31.01 11.96
C HIS A 819 -2.79 -30.43 11.51
N SER A 820 -2.69 -29.21 10.97
CA SER A 820 -3.59 -28.56 10.01
C SER A 820 -5.01 -28.24 10.48
N SER A 821 -5.17 -27.02 11.00
CA SER A 821 -6.46 -26.36 11.23
C SER A 821 -7.25 -26.03 9.95
N TYR A 822 -6.80 -26.50 8.78
CA TYR A 822 -7.62 -26.49 7.56
C TYR A 822 -8.54 -27.72 7.43
N GLN A 823 -8.33 -28.75 8.26
CA GLN A 823 -9.09 -30.01 8.17
C GLN A 823 -10.13 -30.16 9.30
N GLU A 824 -10.03 -29.38 10.38
CA GLU A 824 -10.99 -29.41 11.50
C GLU A 824 -12.27 -28.61 11.21
N SER A 825 -12.24 -27.65 10.27
CA SER A 825 -13.45 -27.03 9.71
C SER A 825 -14.25 -27.98 8.80
N ILE A 826 -13.62 -29.05 8.31
CA ILE A 826 -14.27 -30.11 7.52
C ILE A 826 -14.67 -31.30 8.41
N SER A 827 -14.03 -31.48 9.57
CA SER A 827 -14.23 -32.63 10.47
C SER A 827 -15.20 -32.38 11.64
N ARG A 828 -15.79 -31.18 11.74
CA ARG A 828 -17.03 -30.97 12.55
C ARG A 828 -18.25 -31.72 12.00
N ALA A 829 -18.09 -32.45 10.90
CA ALA A 829 -18.99 -33.50 10.45
C ALA A 829 -18.62 -34.87 11.08
N SER A 830 -18.75 -34.98 12.40
CA SER A 830 -18.92 -36.30 13.04
C SER A 830 -19.90 -36.15 14.21
N PRO A 831 -21.08 -36.80 14.14
CA PRO A 831 -22.10 -36.71 15.18
C PRO A 831 -21.70 -37.64 16.32
N TYR A 832 -21.93 -37.21 17.56
CA TYR A 832 -21.74 -37.91 18.85
C TYR A 832 -20.63 -37.31 19.73
N ASN A 833 -20.98 -36.21 20.42
CA ASN A 833 -20.63 -36.09 21.83
C ASN A 833 -21.69 -35.24 22.59
N PRO A 834 -21.93 -35.52 23.88
CA PRO A 834 -23.19 -35.27 24.60
C PRO A 834 -23.29 -33.84 25.19
N PRO A 835 -24.49 -33.33 25.51
CA PRO A 835 -24.67 -31.93 25.92
C PRO A 835 -24.58 -31.75 27.46
N PRO A 836 -24.06 -30.61 27.95
CA PRO A 836 -24.36 -30.11 29.29
C PRO A 836 -25.67 -29.30 29.31
N PRO A 837 -26.34 -29.13 30.48
CA PRO A 837 -27.71 -28.66 30.51
C PRO A 837 -27.83 -27.13 30.43
N SER A 838 -28.84 -26.71 29.65
CA SER A 838 -29.57 -25.42 29.70
C SER A 838 -28.85 -24.11 29.35
N SER A 839 -28.80 -23.78 28.05
CA SER A 839 -29.45 -22.58 27.46
C SER A 839 -29.04 -22.35 26.00
N GLN A 840 -29.71 -22.98 25.01
CA GLN A 840 -29.82 -22.53 23.60
C GLN A 840 -30.85 -23.40 22.85
N VAL A 841 -31.70 -22.83 21.97
CA VAL A 841 -32.16 -23.52 20.73
C VAL A 841 -32.42 -22.50 19.61
N ILE A 842 -31.39 -22.23 18.80
CA ILE A 842 -31.56 -21.99 17.37
C ILE A 842 -31.76 -23.39 16.75
N ARG A 843 -32.90 -23.62 16.09
CA ARG A 843 -33.21 -24.87 15.39
C ARG A 843 -32.39 -24.95 14.09
N SER A 844 -31.62 -26.02 13.92
CA SER A 844 -31.28 -26.56 12.61
C SER A 844 -31.30 -28.09 12.70
N VAL A 845 -31.88 -28.72 11.67
CA VAL A 845 -32.24 -30.14 11.60
C VAL A 845 -31.04 -30.95 11.06
N ASN A 846 -30.82 -32.14 11.61
CA ASN A 846 -29.69 -33.03 11.27
C ASN A 846 -29.70 -33.52 9.81
N ALA A 847 -28.53 -33.59 9.17
CA ALA A 847 -28.30 -34.37 7.97
C ALA A 847 -28.00 -35.85 8.33
N SER A 848 -28.78 -36.78 7.78
CA SER A 848 -28.54 -38.23 7.84
C SER A 848 -27.48 -38.67 6.81
N PRO A 849 -26.83 -39.84 6.98
CA PRO A 849 -25.93 -40.41 5.97
C PRO A 849 -26.63 -40.58 4.61
N PRO A 850 -25.90 -40.71 3.48
CA PRO A 850 -26.54 -40.96 2.19
C PRO A 850 -27.30 -42.26 2.28
N THR A 851 -28.61 -42.15 2.48
CA THR A 851 -29.55 -43.25 2.34
C THR A 851 -29.34 -43.83 0.95
N ALA A 852 -29.47 -45.16 0.81
CA ALA A 852 -29.61 -45.82 -0.49
C ALA A 852 -30.52 -44.99 -1.41
N PRO A 853 -30.30 -44.98 -2.75
CA PRO A 853 -31.08 -44.16 -3.67
C PRO A 853 -32.53 -44.21 -3.23
N ILE A 854 -33.12 -43.05 -2.98
CA ILE A 854 -34.53 -42.94 -2.65
C ILE A 854 -35.25 -43.51 -3.88
N ILE A 855 -35.48 -44.83 -3.87
CA ILE A 855 -36.70 -45.40 -4.40
C ILE A 855 -37.71 -44.57 -3.65
N HIS A 856 -38.30 -43.57 -4.33
CA HIS A 856 -39.53 -42.99 -3.86
C HIS A 856 -40.37 -44.22 -3.62
N ASN A 857 -40.55 -44.59 -2.35
CA ASN A 857 -41.61 -45.49 -1.98
C ASN A 857 -42.81 -44.72 -2.50
N LYS A 858 -43.27 -45.09 -3.69
CA LYS A 858 -44.67 -45.10 -4.03
C LYS A 858 -45.31 -45.99 -2.98
N MET A 859 -45.36 -45.51 -1.74
CA MET A 859 -46.61 -45.56 -1.02
C MET A 859 -47.56 -44.83 -1.97
N ILE A 860 -48.19 -45.65 -2.82
CA ILE A 860 -49.56 -45.44 -3.18
C ILE A 860 -50.29 -45.46 -1.83
N ILE A 861 -50.16 -44.37 -1.07
CA ILE A 861 -51.24 -43.96 -0.20
C ILE A 861 -52.30 -43.66 -1.26
N ARG A 862 -53.20 -44.63 -1.48
CA ARG A 862 -54.59 -44.27 -1.75
C ARG A 862 -55.03 -43.51 -0.52
N GLU A 863 -54.55 -42.29 -0.42
CA GLU A 863 -55.14 -41.28 0.42
C GLU A 863 -56.43 -41.04 -0.36
N ASP A 864 -57.47 -41.78 0.02
CA ASP A 864 -58.85 -41.44 -0.28
C ASP A 864 -59.08 -40.08 0.40
N ILE A 865 -58.44 -39.02 -0.13
CA ILE A 865 -58.81 -37.65 0.12
C ILE A 865 -60.23 -37.60 -0.42
N PRO A 866 -61.25 -37.47 0.45
CA PRO A 866 -62.61 -37.31 -0.04
C PRO A 866 -62.57 -36.14 -1.00
N ALA A 867 -63.04 -36.34 -2.24
CA ALA A 867 -63.16 -35.25 -3.20
C ALA A 867 -63.83 -34.08 -2.47
N PRO A 868 -63.27 -32.86 -2.49
CA PRO A 868 -63.80 -31.75 -1.73
C PRO A 868 -65.30 -31.64 -2.05
N PRO A 869 -66.18 -31.61 -1.02
CA PRO A 869 -67.61 -31.62 -1.26
C PRO A 869 -67.94 -30.43 -2.16
N ARG A 870 -68.55 -30.70 -3.32
CA ARG A 870 -68.95 -29.65 -4.25
C ARG A 870 -69.98 -28.77 -3.51
N PRO A 871 -69.66 -27.52 -3.15
CA PRO A 871 -70.61 -26.68 -2.45
C PRO A 871 -71.82 -26.44 -3.37
N PRO A 872 -73.03 -26.31 -2.83
CA PRO A 872 -74.19 -25.92 -3.64
C PRO A 872 -73.88 -24.58 -4.32
N PRO A 873 -74.21 -24.41 -5.61
CA PRO A 873 -73.95 -23.14 -6.30
C PRO A 873 -74.73 -22.00 -5.61
N PRO A 874 -74.15 -20.79 -5.42
CA PRO A 874 -72.91 -20.29 -6.03
C PRO A 874 -71.90 -19.84 -4.96
N VAL A 875 -70.94 -20.68 -4.58
CA VAL A 875 -69.75 -20.22 -3.84
C VAL A 875 -68.51 -20.94 -4.41
N GLU A 876 -67.85 -20.33 -5.38
CA GLU A 876 -66.48 -20.69 -5.75
C GLU A 876 -65.53 -20.13 -4.68
N LEU A 877 -65.07 -20.98 -3.77
CA LEU A 877 -63.89 -20.71 -2.94
C LEU A 877 -62.64 -21.07 -3.76
N SER A 878 -62.34 -20.25 -4.77
CA SER A 878 -61.04 -20.27 -5.44
C SER A 878 -59.99 -19.76 -4.46
N PRO A 879 -58.80 -20.40 -4.35
CA PRO A 879 -57.68 -19.78 -3.63
C PRO A 879 -57.43 -18.38 -4.21
N PRO A 880 -57.03 -17.39 -3.38
CA PRO A 880 -56.80 -16.04 -3.88
C PRO A 880 -55.87 -16.11 -5.10
N PRO A 881 -56.16 -15.34 -6.18
CA PRO A 881 -55.28 -15.31 -7.34
C PRO A 881 -53.88 -15.01 -6.84
N ARG A 882 -52.91 -15.85 -7.20
CA ARG A 882 -51.50 -15.57 -6.91
C ARG A 882 -51.24 -14.17 -7.49
N PRO A 883 -50.90 -13.15 -6.68
CA PRO A 883 -50.48 -11.87 -7.24
C PRO A 883 -49.36 -12.18 -8.24
N PRO A 884 -49.23 -11.42 -9.34
CA PRO A 884 -48.06 -11.58 -10.20
C PRO A 884 -46.85 -11.61 -9.26
N PRO A 885 -46.00 -12.66 -9.32
CA PRO A 885 -44.84 -12.68 -8.45
C PRO A 885 -44.16 -11.32 -8.63
N PRO A 886 -43.73 -10.64 -7.55
CA PRO A 886 -42.80 -9.53 -7.74
C PRO A 886 -41.75 -10.09 -8.70
N PRO A 887 -41.37 -9.39 -9.78
CA PRO A 887 -40.29 -9.87 -10.62
C PRO A 887 -39.19 -10.25 -9.65
N GLU A 888 -38.85 -11.54 -9.57
CA GLU A 888 -37.67 -11.99 -8.87
C GLU A 888 -36.56 -11.37 -9.70
N TYR A 889 -36.26 -10.10 -9.43
CA TYR A 889 -35.01 -9.46 -9.81
C TYR A 889 -33.97 -10.17 -8.97
N ASP A 890 -33.66 -11.40 -9.37
CA ASP A 890 -32.50 -12.07 -8.88
C ASP A 890 -31.31 -11.34 -9.49
N GLU A 891 -30.85 -10.31 -8.78
CA GLU A 891 -29.64 -9.56 -9.13
C GLU A 891 -28.48 -10.52 -9.41
N GLU A 892 -28.46 -11.72 -8.81
CA GLU A 892 -27.45 -12.74 -9.09
C GLU A 892 -27.65 -13.46 -10.42
N GLU A 893 -28.88 -13.77 -10.83
CA GLU A 893 -29.18 -14.34 -12.15
C GLU A 893 -28.83 -13.35 -13.26
N GLU A 894 -29.17 -12.08 -13.06
CA GLU A 894 -28.84 -11.02 -14.02
C GLU A 894 -27.32 -10.79 -14.11
N THR A 895 -26.62 -10.85 -12.97
CA THR A 895 -25.16 -10.86 -12.93
C THR A 895 -24.60 -12.07 -13.70
N ARG A 896 -25.12 -13.28 -13.46
CA ARG A 896 -24.67 -14.51 -14.15
C ARG A 896 -24.90 -14.40 -15.66
N ALA A 897 -26.12 -14.05 -16.06
CA ALA A 897 -26.53 -13.90 -17.45
C ALA A 897 -25.71 -12.83 -18.18
N PHE A 898 -25.32 -11.75 -17.50
CA PHE A 898 -24.43 -10.73 -18.07
C PHE A 898 -23.06 -11.32 -18.41
N TRP A 899 -22.43 -12.04 -17.47
CA TRP A 899 -21.09 -12.59 -17.67
C TRP A 899 -21.06 -13.82 -18.59
N GLU A 900 -22.13 -14.60 -18.68
CA GLU A 900 -22.25 -15.69 -19.67
C GLU A 900 -22.25 -15.19 -21.13
N ARG A 901 -22.73 -13.96 -21.36
CA ARG A 901 -22.80 -13.36 -22.70
C ARG A 901 -21.48 -12.73 -23.17
N TYR A 902 -20.46 -12.67 -22.32
CA TYR A 902 -19.17 -12.05 -22.60
C TYR A 902 -18.04 -13.08 -22.73
N PRO A 903 -17.51 -13.35 -23.95
CA PRO A 903 -16.41 -14.30 -24.13
C PRO A 903 -15.08 -13.74 -23.61
N LEU A 904 -14.47 -14.44 -22.65
CA LEU A 904 -13.21 -14.10 -21.99
C LEU A 904 -11.93 -13.94 -22.85
N PRO A 905 -11.77 -14.55 -24.05
CA PRO A 905 -10.52 -14.43 -24.82
C PRO A 905 -10.17 -13.00 -25.26
N GLN A 906 -11.11 -12.05 -25.18
CA GLN A 906 -10.91 -10.64 -25.54
C GLN A 906 -10.53 -9.75 -24.33
N ALA A 907 -10.65 -10.24 -23.10
CA ALA A 907 -10.42 -9.44 -21.89
C ALA A 907 -8.93 -9.12 -21.66
N SER A 908 -8.02 -9.98 -22.12
CA SER A 908 -6.57 -9.76 -22.05
C SER A 908 -6.11 -8.51 -22.81
N HIS A 909 -6.82 -8.11 -23.86
CA HIS A 909 -6.51 -6.93 -24.66
C HIS A 909 -7.25 -5.67 -24.20
N GLN A 910 -8.06 -5.75 -23.14
CA GLN A 910 -8.94 -4.67 -22.68
C GLN A 910 -8.81 -4.46 -21.17
N PRO A 911 -7.92 -3.56 -20.71
CA PRO A 911 -7.53 -3.52 -19.29
C PRO A 911 -8.68 -3.16 -18.34
N MET A 912 -9.64 -2.32 -18.76
CA MET A 912 -10.83 -2.02 -17.93
C MET A 912 -11.77 -3.23 -17.79
N LEU A 913 -11.98 -3.98 -18.87
CA LEU A 913 -12.80 -5.20 -18.81
C LEU A 913 -12.13 -6.25 -17.93
N ALA A 914 -10.80 -6.38 -18.02
CA ALA A 914 -10.04 -7.24 -17.12
C ALA A 914 -10.20 -6.83 -15.64
N ALA A 915 -10.16 -5.53 -15.33
CA ALA A 915 -10.38 -5.03 -13.97
C ALA A 915 -11.79 -5.37 -13.44
N ALA A 916 -12.82 -5.14 -14.26
CA ALA A 916 -14.19 -5.50 -13.94
C ALA A 916 -14.35 -7.00 -13.67
N HIS A 917 -13.78 -7.83 -14.54
CA HIS A 917 -13.82 -9.28 -14.40
C HIS A 917 -13.03 -9.79 -13.18
N ASN A 918 -11.91 -9.15 -12.84
CA ASN A 918 -11.13 -9.46 -11.65
C ASN A 918 -11.92 -9.20 -10.36
N LEU A 919 -12.62 -8.06 -10.29
CA LEU A 919 -13.53 -7.79 -9.17
C LEU A 919 -14.66 -8.80 -9.13
N HIS A 920 -15.30 -9.10 -10.26
CA HIS A 920 -16.37 -10.10 -10.34
C HIS A 920 -15.93 -11.49 -9.84
N ASN A 921 -14.74 -11.96 -10.24
CA ASN A 921 -14.21 -13.25 -9.81
C ASN A 921 -13.98 -13.34 -8.30
N GLU A 922 -13.61 -12.24 -7.66
CA GLU A 922 -13.51 -12.19 -6.19
C GLU A 922 -14.89 -12.23 -5.54
N LEU A 923 -15.89 -11.60 -6.17
CA LEU A 923 -17.23 -11.47 -5.61
C LEU A 923 -18.11 -12.70 -5.84
N LYS A 924 -17.90 -13.47 -6.92
CA LYS A 924 -18.77 -14.61 -7.29
C LYS A 924 -18.80 -15.71 -6.23
N GLN A 925 -17.76 -15.80 -5.40
CA GLN A 925 -17.70 -16.77 -4.31
C GLN A 925 -18.65 -16.42 -3.15
N TRP A 926 -19.17 -15.18 -3.12
CA TRP A 926 -20.03 -14.65 -2.06
C TRP A 926 -21.48 -14.51 -2.53
N SER A 927 -22.43 -14.91 -1.68
CA SER A 927 -23.84 -14.54 -1.86
C SER A 927 -24.03 -13.04 -1.64
N SER A 928 -24.83 -12.36 -2.47
CA SER A 928 -25.29 -10.99 -2.20
C SER A 928 -26.51 -10.93 -1.28
N GLN A 929 -27.16 -12.07 -1.01
CA GLN A 929 -28.28 -12.10 -0.07
C GLN A 929 -27.78 -11.72 1.34
N GLU A 930 -28.40 -10.68 1.92
CA GLU A 930 -28.00 -10.13 3.24
C GLU A 930 -26.56 -9.57 3.27
N ASN A 931 -26.01 -9.15 2.12
CA ASN A 931 -24.70 -8.52 2.05
C ASN A 931 -24.67 -7.39 1.00
N ASP A 932 -25.09 -6.20 1.44
CA ASP A 932 -25.20 -5.02 0.58
C ASP A 932 -23.85 -4.53 0.05
N ILE A 933 -22.75 -4.79 0.77
CA ILE A 933 -21.38 -4.50 0.28
C ILE A 933 -21.09 -5.33 -0.96
N VAL A 934 -21.35 -6.65 -0.89
CA VAL A 934 -21.15 -7.55 -2.03
C VAL A 934 -22.11 -7.23 -3.16
N ALA A 935 -23.37 -6.89 -2.87
CA ALA A 935 -24.35 -6.49 -3.89
C ALA A 935 -23.90 -5.22 -4.64
N ALA A 936 -23.53 -4.17 -3.91
CA ALA A 936 -23.03 -2.93 -4.50
C ALA A 936 -21.74 -3.16 -5.33
N ALA A 937 -20.79 -3.94 -4.80
CA ALA A 937 -19.57 -4.28 -5.53
C ALA A 937 -19.84 -5.11 -6.80
N LYS A 938 -20.81 -6.03 -6.79
CA LYS A 938 -21.23 -6.79 -7.99
C LYS A 938 -21.82 -5.86 -9.05
N ARG A 939 -22.68 -4.92 -8.64
CA ARG A 939 -23.21 -3.87 -9.54
C ARG A 939 -22.08 -3.04 -10.14
N MET A 940 -21.09 -2.64 -9.36
CA MET A 940 -19.92 -1.91 -9.86
C MET A 940 -19.14 -2.70 -10.92
N ALA A 941 -18.95 -4.01 -10.73
CA ALA A 941 -18.25 -4.85 -11.71
C ALA A 941 -18.99 -4.90 -13.07
N ILE A 942 -20.32 -5.02 -13.06
CA ILE A 942 -21.14 -5.01 -14.28
C ILE A 942 -21.08 -3.63 -14.95
N LEU A 943 -21.26 -2.56 -14.17
CA LEU A 943 -21.21 -1.20 -14.67
C LEU A 943 -19.83 -0.87 -15.26
N MET A 944 -18.75 -1.37 -14.66
CA MET A 944 -17.39 -1.17 -15.18
C MET A 944 -17.15 -1.93 -16.49
N ALA A 945 -17.70 -3.15 -16.63
CA ALA A 945 -17.67 -3.87 -17.91
C ALA A 945 -18.44 -3.11 -19.00
N ARG A 946 -19.60 -2.54 -18.66
CA ARG A 946 -20.37 -1.67 -19.57
C ARG A 946 -19.62 -0.39 -19.92
N LEU A 947 -18.96 0.24 -18.95
CA LEU A 947 -18.09 1.40 -19.18
C LEU A 947 -16.99 1.06 -20.19
N SER A 948 -16.42 -0.15 -20.12
CA SER A 948 -15.42 -0.63 -21.09
C SER A 948 -15.90 -0.68 -22.53
N GLN A 949 -17.18 -0.95 -22.79
CA GLN A 949 -17.74 -0.88 -24.13
C GLN A 949 -17.98 0.58 -24.55
N LEU A 950 -18.64 1.35 -23.68
CA LEU A 950 -19.05 2.73 -23.96
C LEU A 950 -17.86 3.64 -24.27
N VAL A 951 -16.73 3.44 -23.59
CA VAL A 951 -15.51 4.23 -23.80
C VAL A 951 -14.88 4.00 -25.19
N ARG A 952 -15.14 2.85 -25.82
CA ARG A 952 -14.73 2.55 -27.21
C ARG A 952 -15.75 2.99 -28.26
N GLY A 953 -16.87 3.57 -27.84
CA GLY A 953 -18.00 3.90 -28.73
C GLY A 953 -18.83 2.68 -29.14
N GLU A 954 -18.67 1.54 -28.47
CA GLU A 954 -19.42 0.33 -28.74
C GLU A 954 -20.72 0.32 -27.92
N GLY A 955 -21.87 0.29 -28.58
CA GLY A 955 -23.16 -0.04 -27.94
C GLY A 955 -23.77 1.05 -27.05
N GLY A 956 -23.39 2.32 -27.20
CA GLY A 956 -24.07 3.43 -26.52
C GLY A 956 -23.59 4.81 -26.93
N THR A 957 -24.25 5.82 -26.38
CA THR A 957 -24.07 7.24 -26.68
C THR A 957 -23.10 7.93 -25.71
N LYS A 958 -22.74 9.20 -26.00
CA LYS A 958 -21.99 10.04 -25.05
C LYS A 958 -22.71 10.19 -23.71
N LYS A 959 -24.04 10.27 -23.76
CA LYS A 959 -24.92 10.33 -22.59
C LYS A 959 -24.85 9.04 -21.77
N ASP A 960 -24.85 7.88 -22.42
CA ASP A 960 -24.75 6.59 -21.74
C ASP A 960 -23.41 6.44 -21.02
N LEU A 961 -22.31 6.89 -21.63
CA LEU A 961 -20.98 6.90 -21.00
C LEU A 961 -20.98 7.69 -19.68
N ILE A 962 -21.51 8.91 -19.71
CA ILE A 962 -21.57 9.79 -18.53
C ILE A 962 -22.47 9.16 -17.46
N ASN A 963 -23.65 8.66 -17.83
CA ASN A 963 -24.59 8.07 -16.89
C ASN A 963 -24.04 6.80 -16.25
N CYS A 964 -23.30 5.98 -17.01
CA CYS A 964 -22.64 4.79 -16.50
C CYS A 964 -21.58 5.16 -15.45
N SER A 965 -20.77 6.19 -15.70
CA SER A 965 -19.76 6.66 -14.73
C SER A 965 -20.39 7.17 -13.42
N LYS A 966 -21.57 7.81 -13.50
CA LYS A 966 -22.33 8.27 -12.33
C LYS A 966 -22.88 7.10 -11.52
N ALA A 967 -23.47 6.11 -12.17
CA ALA A 967 -23.97 4.92 -11.49
C ALA A 967 -22.86 4.13 -10.77
N ILE A 968 -21.64 4.12 -11.34
CA ILE A 968 -20.45 3.55 -10.68
C ILE A 968 -20.11 4.36 -9.43
N ALA A 969 -20.09 5.69 -9.53
CA ALA A 969 -19.79 6.57 -8.39
C ALA A 969 -20.82 6.40 -7.26
N ASP A 970 -22.11 6.38 -7.56
CA ASP A 970 -23.18 6.18 -6.58
C ASP A 970 -23.06 4.80 -5.88
N SER A 971 -22.74 3.75 -6.66
CA SER A 971 -22.50 2.41 -6.10
C SER A 971 -21.24 2.36 -5.22
N SER A 972 -20.21 3.12 -5.59
CA SER A 972 -18.95 3.21 -4.82
C SER A 972 -19.12 3.95 -3.50
N GLU A 973 -20.00 4.95 -3.46
CA GLU A 973 -20.39 5.67 -2.25
C GLU A 973 -21.09 4.72 -1.29
N GLU A 974 -22.00 3.88 -1.80
CA GLU A 974 -22.69 2.88 -0.98
C GLU A 974 -21.73 1.84 -0.38
N VAL A 975 -20.78 1.32 -1.16
CA VAL A 975 -19.70 0.44 -0.65
C VAL A 975 -18.94 1.12 0.49
N THR A 976 -18.55 2.37 0.29
CA THR A 976 -17.77 3.13 1.27
C THR A 976 -18.56 3.37 2.55
N ARG A 977 -19.83 3.77 2.44
CA ARG A 977 -20.73 4.02 3.57
C ARG A 977 -20.91 2.77 4.42
N LEU A 978 -21.19 1.63 3.79
CA LEU A 978 -21.38 0.35 4.47
C LEU A 978 -20.08 -0.15 5.12
N ALA A 979 -18.94 0.00 4.44
CA ALA A 979 -17.63 -0.36 4.99
C ALA A 979 -17.29 0.45 6.24
N VAL A 980 -17.55 1.77 6.24
CA VAL A 980 -17.35 2.63 7.42
C VAL A 980 -18.27 2.24 8.56
N GLN A 981 -19.53 1.89 8.29
CA GLN A 981 -20.47 1.39 9.32
C GLN A 981 -19.96 0.09 9.93
N LEU A 982 -19.49 -0.85 9.12
CA LEU A 982 -18.90 -2.10 9.59
C LEU A 982 -17.63 -1.84 10.43
N ALA A 983 -16.76 -0.93 9.98
CA ALA A 983 -15.56 -0.56 10.71
C ALA A 983 -15.88 -0.03 12.13
N ARG A 984 -16.93 0.78 12.28
CA ARG A 984 -17.37 1.29 13.59
C ARG A 984 -17.79 0.19 14.57
N LEU A 985 -18.25 -0.95 14.06
CA LEU A 985 -18.71 -2.09 14.86
C LEU A 985 -17.61 -3.12 15.14
N CYS A 986 -16.47 -3.03 14.44
CA CYS A 986 -15.32 -3.89 14.65
C CYS A 986 -14.65 -3.58 15.99
N THR A 987 -14.48 -4.61 16.82
CA THR A 987 -13.80 -4.55 18.12
C THR A 987 -12.29 -4.67 18.00
N ASP A 988 -11.78 -5.17 16.88
CA ASP A 988 -10.34 -5.20 16.60
C ASP A 988 -9.88 -3.85 16.01
N ILE A 989 -8.98 -3.17 16.71
CA ILE A 989 -8.53 -1.81 16.38
C ILE A 989 -7.69 -1.80 15.09
N LYS A 990 -6.80 -2.78 14.91
CA LYS A 990 -5.99 -2.93 13.70
C LYS A 990 -6.87 -3.17 12.47
N MET A 991 -7.82 -4.12 12.55
CA MET A 991 -8.71 -4.44 11.43
C MET A 991 -9.62 -3.28 11.06
N ARG A 992 -10.14 -2.56 12.06
CA ARG A 992 -10.92 -1.34 11.87
C ARG A 992 -10.13 -0.27 11.13
N THR A 993 -8.90 0.01 11.58
CA THR A 993 -8.02 1.00 10.96
C THR A 993 -7.72 0.63 9.51
N ALA A 994 -7.41 -0.64 9.24
CA ALA A 994 -7.16 -1.12 7.88
C ALA A 994 -8.37 -0.92 6.96
N LEU A 995 -9.58 -1.27 7.42
CA LEU A 995 -10.82 -1.09 6.65
C LEU A 995 -11.10 0.38 6.35
N LEU A 996 -10.91 1.28 7.31
CA LEU A 996 -11.10 2.72 7.09
C LEU A 996 -10.11 3.28 6.07
N GLN A 997 -8.82 2.90 6.17
CA GLN A 997 -7.78 3.35 5.24
C GLN A 997 -8.06 2.96 3.78
N VAL A 998 -8.49 1.71 3.54
CA VAL A 998 -8.83 1.29 2.17
C VAL A 998 -10.12 1.93 1.66
N SER A 999 -11.06 2.25 2.56
CA SER A 999 -12.34 2.88 2.20
C SER A 999 -12.22 4.37 1.87
N GLU A 1000 -11.31 5.11 2.51
CA GLU A 1000 -11.13 6.56 2.32
C GLU A 1000 -10.70 6.93 0.88
N ARG A 1001 -10.13 5.99 0.12
CA ARG A 1001 -9.60 6.22 -1.23
C ARG A 1001 -10.69 6.25 -2.31
N ILE A 1002 -11.75 5.47 -2.11
CA ILE A 1002 -12.81 5.25 -3.11
C ILE A 1002 -13.48 6.57 -3.55
N PRO A 1003 -13.90 7.48 -2.65
CA PRO A 1003 -14.59 8.71 -3.03
C PRO A 1003 -13.81 9.56 -4.02
N THR A 1004 -12.51 9.77 -3.79
CA THR A 1004 -11.66 10.55 -4.68
C THR A 1004 -11.51 9.89 -6.05
N ILE A 1005 -11.27 8.57 -6.09
CA ILE A 1005 -11.14 7.83 -7.35
C ILE A 1005 -12.46 7.90 -8.15
N ALA A 1006 -13.61 7.78 -7.48
CA ALA A 1006 -14.92 7.88 -8.10
C ALA A 1006 -15.22 9.30 -8.65
N THR A 1007 -14.80 10.35 -7.95
CA THR A 1007 -14.88 11.72 -8.46
C THR A 1007 -14.02 11.91 -9.71
N GLN A 1008 -12.79 11.40 -9.71
CA GLN A 1008 -11.92 11.42 -10.88
C GLN A 1008 -12.52 10.64 -12.06
N LEU A 1009 -13.15 9.48 -11.81
CA LEU A 1009 -13.83 8.69 -12.83
C LEU A 1009 -14.91 9.50 -13.55
N LYS A 1010 -15.74 10.25 -12.81
CA LYS A 1010 -16.79 11.12 -13.37
C LYS A 1010 -16.19 12.20 -14.29
N VAL A 1011 -15.08 12.82 -13.88
CA VAL A 1011 -14.40 13.85 -14.67
C VAL A 1011 -13.79 13.26 -15.94
N LEU A 1012 -13.00 12.19 -15.82
CA LEU A 1012 -12.34 11.54 -16.94
C LEU A 1012 -13.35 10.99 -17.97
N SER A 1013 -14.45 10.40 -17.49
CA SER A 1013 -15.53 9.91 -18.36
C SER A 1013 -16.20 11.06 -19.12
N THR A 1014 -16.39 12.21 -18.47
CA THR A 1014 -16.94 13.41 -19.13
C THR A 1014 -15.99 13.96 -20.19
N VAL A 1015 -14.67 13.98 -19.92
CA VAL A 1015 -13.66 14.38 -20.91
C VAL A 1015 -13.70 13.43 -22.11
N LYS A 1016 -13.67 12.12 -21.89
CA LYS A 1016 -13.72 11.12 -22.96
C LYS A 1016 -15.01 11.22 -23.79
N ALA A 1017 -16.15 11.49 -23.14
CA ALA A 1017 -17.41 11.74 -23.83
C ALA A 1017 -17.33 12.91 -24.84
N THR A 1018 -16.55 13.95 -24.54
CA THR A 1018 -16.36 15.08 -25.47
C THR A 1018 -15.51 14.71 -26.69
N MET A 1019 -14.72 13.64 -26.60
CA MET A 1019 -13.77 13.20 -27.65
C MET A 1019 -14.33 12.09 -28.54
N LEU A 1020 -15.33 11.34 -28.05
CA LEU A 1020 -16.06 10.32 -28.80
C LEU A 1020 -16.65 10.86 -30.11
N GLY A 1021 -16.32 10.21 -31.23
CA GLY A 1021 -16.83 10.55 -32.58
C GLY A 1021 -16.18 11.77 -33.25
N SER A 1022 -15.25 12.45 -32.58
CA SER A 1022 -14.55 13.63 -33.11
C SER A 1022 -13.45 13.28 -34.13
N ALA A 1023 -13.08 12.00 -34.24
CA ALA A 1023 -12.05 11.47 -35.14
C ALA A 1023 -12.49 11.34 -36.62
N ASN A 1024 -13.76 11.59 -36.95
CA ASN A 1024 -14.21 11.65 -38.35
C ASN A 1024 -13.83 12.98 -39.05
N VAL A 1025 -12.63 13.52 -38.77
CA VAL A 1025 -12.03 14.51 -39.65
C VAL A 1025 -11.47 13.74 -40.84
N ILE A 1026 -12.28 13.65 -41.90
CA ILE A 1026 -11.81 13.23 -43.21
C ILE A 1026 -10.78 14.29 -43.62
N GLY A 1027 -9.50 13.90 -43.71
CA GLY A 1027 -8.47 14.76 -44.27
C GLY A 1027 -8.87 15.20 -45.69
N PRO A 1028 -8.31 16.29 -46.24
CA PRO A 1028 -8.70 16.82 -47.56
C PRO A 1028 -8.61 15.82 -48.74
N TYR A 1029 -8.03 14.63 -48.51
CA TYR A 1029 -7.91 13.52 -49.47
C TYR A 1029 -8.65 12.23 -49.07
N GLY A 1030 -9.63 12.27 -48.15
CA GLY A 1030 -10.45 11.09 -47.86
C GLY A 1030 -9.82 10.06 -46.92
N GLN A 1031 -8.65 10.35 -46.32
CA GLN A 1031 -8.03 9.43 -45.37
C GLN A 1031 -8.56 9.67 -43.94
N PRO A 1032 -8.83 8.59 -43.18
CA PRO A 1032 -9.17 8.69 -41.77
C PRO A 1032 -7.93 9.23 -41.03
N VAL A 1033 -8.08 10.36 -40.34
CA VAL A 1033 -7.06 10.86 -39.42
C VAL A 1033 -7.09 9.92 -38.21
N GLU A 1034 -5.96 9.26 -37.91
CA GLU A 1034 -5.77 8.46 -36.70
C GLU A 1034 -6.22 9.26 -35.46
N GLY A 1035 -6.80 8.58 -34.47
CA GLY A 1035 -7.31 9.21 -33.25
C GLY A 1035 -6.29 10.21 -32.68
N SER A 1036 -6.75 11.40 -32.28
CA SER A 1036 -5.83 12.42 -31.76
C SER A 1036 -5.11 11.86 -30.53
N GLU A 1037 -3.79 12.04 -30.40
CA GLU A 1037 -2.98 11.60 -29.24
C GLU A 1037 -3.67 11.92 -27.90
N GLU A 1038 -4.38 13.06 -27.82
CA GLU A 1038 -5.14 13.46 -26.63
C GLU A 1038 -6.28 12.49 -26.24
N ASP A 1039 -6.94 11.85 -27.21
CA ASP A 1039 -8.03 10.89 -26.99
C ASP A 1039 -7.51 9.54 -26.48
N ASP A 1040 -6.32 9.15 -26.93
CA ASP A 1040 -5.58 7.98 -26.45
C ASP A 1040 -5.05 8.21 -25.03
N GLU A 1041 -4.51 9.39 -24.73
CA GLU A 1041 -4.08 9.75 -23.37
C GLU A 1041 -5.27 9.78 -22.40
N ALA A 1042 -6.40 10.40 -22.79
CA ALA A 1042 -7.61 10.44 -21.98
C ALA A 1042 -8.17 9.03 -21.73
N MET A 1043 -8.13 8.17 -22.75
CA MET A 1043 -8.48 6.76 -22.64
C MET A 1043 -7.57 6.05 -21.62
N GLN A 1044 -6.24 6.18 -21.75
CA GLN A 1044 -5.29 5.54 -20.83
C GLN A 1044 -5.48 5.98 -19.38
N GLN A 1045 -5.71 7.27 -19.14
CA GLN A 1045 -6.00 7.81 -17.79
C GLN A 1045 -7.29 7.25 -17.21
N LEU A 1046 -8.35 7.18 -18.03
CA LEU A 1046 -9.62 6.62 -17.61
C LEU A 1046 -9.49 5.12 -17.29
N VAL A 1047 -8.73 4.39 -18.11
CA VAL A 1047 -8.44 2.96 -17.90
C VAL A 1047 -7.72 2.74 -16.57
N HIS A 1048 -6.68 3.51 -16.30
CA HIS A 1048 -5.92 3.41 -15.05
C HIS A 1048 -6.77 3.77 -13.83
N ASN A 1049 -7.55 4.85 -13.90
CA ASN A 1049 -8.46 5.23 -12.81
C ASN A 1049 -9.52 4.14 -12.54
N ALA A 1050 -10.07 3.52 -13.59
CA ALA A 1050 -11.00 2.40 -13.48
C ALA A 1050 -10.36 1.18 -12.82
N GLN A 1051 -9.12 0.84 -13.18
CA GLN A 1051 -8.36 -0.25 -12.54
C GLN A 1051 -8.20 0.00 -11.04
N ASN A 1052 -7.76 1.21 -10.66
CA ASN A 1052 -7.56 1.59 -9.26
C ASN A 1052 -8.86 1.54 -8.47
N LEU A 1053 -9.98 1.96 -9.06
CA LEU A 1053 -11.30 1.88 -8.40
C LEU A 1053 -11.71 0.43 -8.12
N MET A 1054 -11.60 -0.44 -9.13
CA MET A 1054 -11.99 -1.85 -8.98
C MET A 1054 -11.09 -2.57 -7.95
N GLN A 1055 -9.80 -2.27 -7.94
CA GLN A 1055 -8.86 -2.82 -6.96
C GLN A 1055 -9.16 -2.31 -5.55
N SER A 1056 -9.41 -1.01 -5.38
CA SER A 1056 -9.78 -0.43 -4.07
C SER A 1056 -11.06 -1.05 -3.51
N VAL A 1057 -12.08 -1.24 -4.34
CA VAL A 1057 -13.34 -1.89 -3.93
C VAL A 1057 -13.11 -3.34 -3.52
N LYS A 1058 -12.26 -4.07 -4.26
CA LYS A 1058 -11.88 -5.44 -3.92
C LYS A 1058 -11.19 -5.51 -2.55
N ASP A 1059 -10.29 -4.58 -2.27
CA ASP A 1059 -9.58 -4.52 -0.99
C ASP A 1059 -10.51 -4.15 0.17
N VAL A 1060 -11.48 -3.25 -0.05
CA VAL A 1060 -12.56 -2.97 0.91
C VAL A 1060 -13.39 -4.21 1.20
N VAL A 1061 -13.78 -4.99 0.18
CA VAL A 1061 -14.57 -6.22 0.38
C VAL A 1061 -13.80 -7.24 1.23
N ARG A 1062 -12.49 -7.44 0.96
CA ARG A 1062 -11.64 -8.34 1.75
C ARG A 1062 -11.43 -7.86 3.19
N ALA A 1063 -11.17 -6.56 3.36
CA ALA A 1063 -11.03 -5.97 4.69
C ALA A 1063 -12.35 -6.02 5.48
N ALA A 1064 -13.48 -5.85 4.80
CA ALA A 1064 -14.83 -5.96 5.38
C ALA A 1064 -15.13 -7.41 5.79
N GLU A 1065 -14.82 -8.40 4.96
CA GLU A 1065 -14.92 -9.82 5.31
C GLU A 1065 -14.14 -10.11 6.59
N ALA A 1066 -12.89 -9.70 6.63
CA ALA A 1066 -12.03 -9.91 7.79
C ALA A 1066 -12.61 -9.23 9.04
N ALA A 1067 -12.92 -7.93 8.97
CA ALA A 1067 -13.46 -7.15 10.08
C ALA A 1067 -14.80 -7.72 10.59
N SER A 1068 -15.57 -8.40 9.73
CA SER A 1068 -16.85 -9.00 10.11
C SER A 1068 -16.74 -10.11 11.15
N ILE A 1069 -15.57 -10.74 11.27
CA ILE A 1069 -15.30 -11.79 12.26
C ILE A 1069 -15.23 -11.21 13.68
N LYS A 1070 -14.86 -9.93 13.81
CA LYS A 1070 -14.62 -9.24 15.09
C LYS A 1070 -15.66 -8.14 15.34
N ILE A 1071 -16.93 -8.37 15.04
CA ILE A 1071 -18.01 -7.42 15.29
C ILE A 1071 -18.51 -7.54 16.75
N ARG A 1072 -18.88 -6.42 17.38
CA ARG A 1072 -19.57 -6.43 18.69
C ARG A 1072 -20.78 -7.36 18.67
N THR A 1073 -20.84 -8.27 19.65
CA THR A 1073 -21.87 -9.32 19.77
C THR A 1073 -23.32 -8.80 19.80
N ASN A 1074 -23.53 -7.55 20.21
CA ASN A 1074 -24.84 -6.91 20.33
C ASN A 1074 -25.15 -5.88 19.21
N SER A 1075 -24.39 -5.86 18.11
CA SER A 1075 -24.46 -4.78 17.12
C SER A 1075 -25.75 -4.76 16.28
N GLY A 1076 -26.51 -5.86 16.22
CA GLY A 1076 -27.73 -5.98 15.41
C GLY A 1076 -27.50 -6.00 13.88
N LEU A 1077 -26.31 -5.64 13.40
CA LEU A 1077 -25.95 -5.64 11.98
C LEU A 1077 -25.59 -7.06 11.54
N ARG A 1078 -26.28 -7.58 10.52
CA ARG A 1078 -26.06 -8.92 9.95
C ARG A 1078 -25.62 -8.83 8.48
N LEU A 1079 -24.38 -8.39 8.24
CA LEU A 1079 -23.74 -8.67 6.95
C LEU A 1079 -23.35 -10.15 6.95
N ARG A 1080 -23.99 -10.95 6.09
CA ARG A 1080 -23.80 -12.40 6.08
C ARG A 1080 -22.82 -12.82 4.99
N TRP A 1081 -21.63 -13.22 5.42
CA TRP A 1081 -20.60 -13.74 4.51
C TRP A 1081 -20.84 -15.23 4.25
N LEU A 1082 -21.65 -15.55 3.24
CA LEU A 1082 -21.93 -16.91 2.81
C LEU A 1082 -21.17 -17.25 1.53
N ARG A 1083 -20.32 -18.28 1.60
CA ARG A 1083 -19.73 -18.92 0.43
C ARG A 1083 -20.84 -19.61 -0.38
N LYS A 1084 -20.91 -19.33 -1.68
CA LYS A 1084 -21.87 -20.00 -2.57
C LYS A 1084 -21.56 -21.50 -2.65
N PRO A 1085 -22.52 -22.39 -2.34
CA PRO A 1085 -22.34 -23.83 -2.54
C PRO A 1085 -22.27 -24.14 -4.04
N MET A 1086 -21.53 -25.20 -4.41
CA MET A 1086 -21.27 -25.56 -5.82
C MET A 1086 -22.54 -25.67 -6.70
N TRP A 1087 -23.69 -26.01 -6.12
CA TRP A 1087 -24.95 -26.14 -6.84
C TRP A 1087 -25.66 -24.81 -7.14
N SER A 1088 -25.29 -23.68 -6.53
CA SER A 1088 -25.97 -22.39 -6.83
C SER A 1088 -25.57 -21.79 -8.18
N ASN A 1089 -24.64 -22.44 -8.89
CA ASN A 1089 -24.22 -22.08 -10.24
C ASN A 1089 -24.85 -22.99 -11.31
N PHE A 1090 -25.68 -23.95 -10.90
CA PHE A 1090 -26.48 -24.84 -11.75
C PHE A 1090 -27.96 -24.57 -11.48
#